data_AF-A0A7C4VKH8-F1
#
_entry.id   AF-A0A7C4VKH8-F1
#
_cell.length_a   1.000
_cell.length_b   1.000
_cell.length_c   1.000
_cell.angle_alpha   90.00
_cell.angle_beta   90.00
_cell.angle_gamma   90.00
#
_symmetry.space_group_name_H-M   'P 1'
#
loop_
_entity.id
_entity.type
_entity.pdbx_description
1 polymer ?
#
loop_
_entity_poly.entity_id
_entity_poly.type
_entity_poly.pdbx_seq_one_letter_code
_entity_poly.pdbx_strand_id
1 'polypeptide(L)'
;MVKKLTAKLTLTLLLVNMLPLYAKQIEISNKSSDIKIWSYKTNDIVVSVDYIMDITDDGIPEVIAGSQSTSSSTVYLLSGADGKELWHYNNWEYFYQVLTQTKGIPDVTGDDKPDVLVALLGGVYVLNGINGRKAWSIDITGYARINYIDDVTNDGKPEVIIGATSEVRLVSGVDGKKLWTFFKSDFECTTITSLPDVTGDGSPDVLCGSGNNFVYLLNSANGKMFWEFEADGLISSLSYIPDVSGDDIYDVLIGSAKGTVYLVSGCDGAELWNYKAESAITYLDGIVCIPDVTGDGNPDVIIGSYDSNIYLLDCKNKQVVWKFKTDNKVESVAYIPDVNGDGYVDVLAGSRDKKIYLIDGKFGNKIWDYETEGYVYSVSCIPDVSGDGYFDIIAGSTDHNVYCLNSCGPQTTPPKAYMLHIESYPITGIKISYSGDYSGTGMTNFDIGPENSPFTVKLTAPSAYQDYTFDHWELDGVNQGGSLSLTVNIDDKNKERTILAVYSKAFGESGDISILDLKSVQVVYSNILVANKPTLLKVDFSNSFTHIVTTQLKISYAEQSLTEMVELLSGVTSFFLPSNTWILFKNEGKYEITVNLDPENAVQETNENNNEVKLSVSVKESRPLKILYIPIEVGDDHYSKEQFENFIKESSEFIQDVYPVSSVITYNGWESKQKVTLWVPGI
;
A
#
# COMPACT_ATOMS: atom_id res chain seq x y z
N MET A 1 -52.50 -47.60 17.58
CA MET A 1 -52.10 -48.23 18.86
C MET A 1 -51.23 -49.44 18.52
N VAL A 2 -50.16 -49.72 19.29
CA VAL A 2 -49.18 -50.84 19.08
C VAL A 2 -48.36 -50.69 17.75
N LYS A 3 -47.08 -50.28 17.75
CA LYS A 3 -45.81 -50.89 18.25
C LYS A 3 -45.29 -52.11 17.47
N LYS A 4 -44.14 -51.92 16.80
CA LYS A 4 -42.86 -52.65 17.02
C LYS A 4 -41.73 -51.69 16.62
N LEU A 5 -40.91 -51.15 17.53
CA LEU A 5 -39.78 -51.77 18.29
C LEU A 5 -38.63 -52.23 17.37
N THR A 6 -37.55 -51.44 17.21
CA THR A 6 -36.29 -51.37 18.03
C THR A 6 -35.24 -52.42 17.64
N ALA A 7 -33.92 -52.21 17.77
CA ALA A 7 -33.16 -51.28 18.63
C ALA A 7 -31.89 -50.71 17.91
N LYS A 8 -31.35 -49.53 18.30
CA LYS A 8 -30.13 -49.28 19.14
C LYS A 8 -28.81 -49.87 18.60
N LEU A 9 -27.61 -49.31 18.80
CA LEU A 9 -27.07 -48.27 19.73
C LEU A 9 -26.28 -47.19 18.92
N THR A 10 -26.32 -45.87 19.21
CA THR A 10 -25.73 -45.11 20.34
C THR A 10 -24.20 -44.94 20.20
N LEU A 11 -23.55 -43.78 20.44
CA LEU A 11 -23.89 -42.34 20.57
C LEU A 11 -22.58 -41.58 20.85
N THR A 12 -22.41 -40.34 20.36
CA THR A 12 -21.90 -39.18 21.14
C THR A 12 -22.38 -37.90 20.46
N LEU A 13 -22.89 -36.95 21.25
CA LEU A 13 -23.21 -35.59 20.82
C LEU A 13 -22.36 -34.66 21.69
N LEU A 14 -21.71 -33.66 21.11
CA LEU A 14 -21.19 -32.51 21.84
C LEU A 14 -21.58 -31.24 21.07
N LEU A 15 -22.01 -30.22 21.80
CA LEU A 15 -22.40 -28.94 21.21
C LEU A 15 -21.15 -28.08 20.97
N VAL A 16 -21.13 -27.37 19.86
CA VAL A 16 -20.43 -26.09 19.71
C VAL A 16 -21.49 -25.05 19.31
N ASN A 17 -21.37 -23.82 19.81
CA ASN A 17 -22.41 -22.81 19.68
C ASN A 17 -22.56 -22.32 18.24
N MET A 18 -23.79 -22.12 17.78
CA MET A 18 -24.03 -21.30 16.58
C MET A 18 -23.96 -19.83 16.95
N LEU A 19 -22.98 -19.11 16.41
CA LEU A 19 -23.08 -17.66 16.22
C LEU A 19 -23.87 -17.41 14.92
N PRO A 20 -24.77 -16.42 14.87
CA PRO A 20 -25.47 -16.08 13.65
C PRO A 20 -24.51 -15.36 12.69
N LEU A 21 -24.31 -15.90 11.49
CA LEU A 21 -23.72 -15.11 10.40
C LEU A 21 -24.68 -13.97 10.05
N TYR A 22 -24.28 -12.74 10.36
CA TYR A 22 -24.84 -11.55 9.73
C TYR A 22 -24.27 -11.45 8.31
N ALA A 23 -24.93 -12.11 7.37
CA ALA A 23 -24.75 -11.80 5.96
C ALA A 23 -25.32 -10.40 5.70
N LYS A 24 -24.48 -9.36 5.85
CA LYS A 24 -24.77 -7.99 5.43
C LYS A 24 -24.94 -8.02 3.91
N GLN A 25 -26.17 -8.06 3.44
CA GLN A 25 -26.48 -8.04 2.01
C GLN A 25 -26.02 -6.70 1.43
N ILE A 26 -24.86 -6.71 0.77
CA ILE A 26 -24.37 -5.56 0.01
C ILE A 26 -25.30 -5.41 -1.19
N GLU A 27 -26.19 -4.43 -1.15
CA GLU A 27 -26.96 -4.01 -2.32
C GLU A 27 -26.00 -3.32 -3.29
N ILE A 28 -25.38 -4.10 -4.19
CA ILE A 28 -24.62 -3.58 -5.32
C ILE A 28 -25.60 -2.86 -6.25
N SER A 29 -25.86 -1.59 -5.94
CA SER A 29 -26.74 -0.75 -6.73
C SER A 29 -26.05 -0.46 -8.06
N ASN A 30 -26.67 -0.86 -9.17
CA ASN A 30 -26.19 -0.51 -10.52
C ASN A 30 -26.45 0.99 -10.79
N LYS A 31 -25.71 1.86 -10.11
CA LYS A 31 -25.58 3.28 -10.45
C LYS A 31 -24.64 3.39 -11.66
N SER A 32 -25.03 4.18 -12.63
CA SER A 32 -24.16 4.58 -13.74
C SER A 32 -23.43 5.88 -13.40
N SER A 33 -22.10 5.89 -13.50
CA SER A 33 -21.32 7.04 -13.99
C SER A 33 -21.56 8.41 -13.32
N ASP A 34 -21.73 8.45 -12.00
CA ASP A 34 -21.61 9.70 -11.22
C ASP A 34 -20.16 9.81 -10.75
N ILE A 35 -19.38 10.79 -11.26
CA ILE A 35 -17.99 11.04 -10.80
C ILE A 35 -17.93 11.23 -9.28
N LYS A 36 -18.99 11.77 -8.67
CA LYS A 36 -19.03 11.99 -7.22
C LYS A 36 -19.65 10.82 -6.48
N ILE A 37 -18.84 10.16 -5.66
CA ILE A 37 -19.26 9.13 -4.70
C ILE A 37 -20.05 9.81 -3.57
N TRP A 38 -19.43 10.79 -2.90
CA TRP A 38 -20.05 11.63 -1.88
C TRP A 38 -19.41 13.02 -1.74
N SER A 39 -20.06 13.90 -0.98
CA SER A 39 -19.47 15.18 -0.53
C SER A 39 -20.02 15.55 0.84
N TYR A 40 -19.15 15.88 1.79
CA TYR A 40 -19.50 16.34 3.12
C TYR A 40 -19.30 17.86 3.23
N LYS A 41 -20.26 18.57 3.82
CA LYS A 41 -20.19 20.04 3.99
C LYS A 41 -19.66 20.41 5.37
N THR A 42 -18.45 20.96 5.39
CA THR A 42 -17.76 21.49 6.58
C THR A 42 -18.32 22.86 7.00
N ASN A 43 -17.88 23.34 8.17
CA ASN A 43 -18.31 24.61 8.72
C ASN A 43 -17.69 25.86 8.04
N ASP A 44 -16.53 25.69 7.42
CA ASP A 44 -15.79 26.74 6.69
C ASP A 44 -14.90 26.09 5.60
N ILE A 45 -14.01 26.84 4.96
CA ILE A 45 -13.17 26.37 3.85
C ILE A 45 -12.32 25.14 4.21
N VAL A 46 -12.24 24.14 3.33
CA VAL A 46 -11.34 22.99 3.53
C VAL A 46 -9.97 23.33 2.93
N VAL A 47 -8.90 23.20 3.72
CA VAL A 47 -7.52 23.58 3.33
C VAL A 47 -6.55 22.40 3.27
N SER A 48 -6.95 21.25 3.83
CA SER A 48 -6.14 20.04 3.89
C SER A 48 -7.10 18.84 3.91
N VAL A 49 -6.84 17.85 3.07
CA VAL A 49 -7.45 16.52 3.15
C VAL A 49 -6.35 15.48 3.19
N ASP A 50 -6.59 14.39 3.91
CA ASP A 50 -5.73 13.22 3.98
C ASP A 50 -6.60 11.98 4.20
N TYR A 51 -6.07 10.77 3.98
CA TYR A 51 -6.74 9.54 4.34
C TYR A 51 -6.00 8.82 5.46
N ILE A 52 -6.68 7.89 6.14
CA ILE A 52 -6.14 7.17 7.28
C ILE A 52 -6.59 5.71 7.25
N MET A 53 -5.70 4.79 7.65
CA MET A 53 -5.98 3.34 7.62
C MET A 53 -7.23 3.00 8.46
N ASP A 54 -8.06 2.11 7.92
CA ASP A 54 -9.37 1.69 8.46
C ASP A 54 -9.44 1.67 10.00
N ILE A 55 -10.14 2.66 10.55
CA ILE A 55 -10.41 2.88 11.97
C ILE A 55 -11.70 2.16 12.40
N THR A 56 -12.65 1.95 11.48
CA THR A 56 -13.97 1.37 11.79
C THR A 56 -14.10 -0.15 11.63
N ASP A 57 -13.05 -0.83 11.16
CA ASP A 57 -12.98 -2.26 10.85
C ASP A 57 -14.03 -2.70 9.81
N ASP A 58 -14.28 -1.84 8.81
CA ASP A 58 -15.24 -2.09 7.72
C ASP A 58 -14.61 -2.39 6.35
N GLY A 59 -13.28 -2.25 6.25
CA GLY A 59 -12.46 -2.49 5.07
C GLY A 59 -12.13 -1.24 4.26
N ILE A 60 -12.72 -0.08 4.58
CA ILE A 60 -12.61 1.15 3.78
C ILE A 60 -11.92 2.26 4.59
N PRO A 61 -10.79 2.83 4.13
CA PRO A 61 -10.08 3.90 4.82
C PRO A 61 -10.93 5.15 5.07
N GLU A 62 -10.76 5.80 6.22
CA GLU A 62 -11.43 7.08 6.53
C GLU A 62 -10.72 8.30 5.90
N VAL A 63 -11.45 9.41 5.83
CA VAL A 63 -10.98 10.71 5.32
C VAL A 63 -10.87 11.70 6.47
N ILE A 64 -9.67 12.26 6.64
CA ILE A 64 -9.41 13.40 7.53
C ILE A 64 -9.61 14.69 6.71
N ALA A 65 -10.33 15.66 7.26
CA ALA A 65 -10.50 16.96 6.64
C ALA A 65 -10.27 18.14 7.60
N GLY A 66 -9.33 19.00 7.23
CA GLY A 66 -9.01 20.24 7.93
C GLY A 66 -9.82 21.43 7.39
N SER A 67 -10.85 21.84 8.13
CA SER A 67 -11.64 23.06 7.90
C SER A 67 -10.98 24.25 8.60
N GLN A 68 -10.52 25.25 7.84
CA GLN A 68 -9.92 26.48 8.36
C GLN A 68 -10.97 27.57 8.54
N SER A 69 -11.10 28.09 9.77
CA SER A 69 -11.92 29.26 10.08
C SER A 69 -11.19 30.19 11.05
N THR A 70 -11.61 31.46 11.10
CA THR A 70 -11.03 32.46 12.02
C THR A 70 -11.59 32.39 13.45
N SER A 71 -12.67 31.64 13.67
CA SER A 71 -13.37 31.54 14.96
C SER A 71 -13.80 30.13 15.37
N SER A 72 -13.62 29.14 14.49
CA SER A 72 -13.96 27.73 14.72
C SER A 72 -13.34 26.87 13.60
N SER A 73 -12.01 26.78 13.49
CA SER A 73 -11.44 25.71 12.65
C SER A 73 -11.89 24.36 13.19
N THR A 74 -12.05 23.36 12.33
CA THR A 74 -12.58 22.05 12.71
C THR A 74 -11.81 20.97 11.96
N VAL A 75 -11.35 19.94 12.67
CA VAL A 75 -10.94 18.68 12.07
C VAL A 75 -12.14 17.75 12.05
N TYR A 76 -12.40 17.12 10.92
CA TYR A 76 -13.41 16.08 10.75
C TYR A 76 -12.72 14.76 10.44
N LEU A 77 -13.26 13.66 10.98
CA LEU A 77 -13.04 12.32 10.45
C LEU A 77 -14.35 11.83 9.81
N LEU A 78 -14.27 11.42 8.55
CA LEU A 78 -15.40 10.98 7.74
C LEU A 78 -15.19 9.52 7.31
N SER A 79 -16.24 8.70 7.30
CA SER A 79 -16.18 7.36 6.69
C SER A 79 -15.91 7.46 5.19
N GLY A 80 -14.90 6.74 4.68
CA GLY A 80 -14.61 6.69 3.24
C GLY A 80 -15.76 6.11 2.42
N ALA A 81 -16.56 5.21 2.99
CA ALA A 81 -17.65 4.52 2.30
C ALA A 81 -18.83 5.45 1.90
N ASP A 82 -19.16 6.48 2.70
CA ASP A 82 -20.31 7.34 2.44
C ASP A 82 -20.22 8.80 2.91
N GLY A 83 -19.06 9.23 3.41
CA GLY A 83 -18.81 10.62 3.82
C GLY A 83 -19.51 11.05 5.11
N LYS A 84 -20.10 10.14 5.89
CA LYS A 84 -20.63 10.47 7.21
C LYS A 84 -19.50 10.85 8.17
N GLU A 85 -19.72 11.93 8.90
CA GLU A 85 -18.92 12.29 10.07
C GLU A 85 -18.97 11.19 11.14
N LEU A 86 -17.80 10.69 11.51
CA LEU A 86 -17.59 9.79 12.65
C LEU A 86 -17.37 10.62 13.92
N TRP A 87 -16.54 11.65 13.82
CA TRP A 87 -16.35 12.69 14.83
C TRP A 87 -15.81 13.99 14.23
N HIS A 88 -15.87 15.07 15.00
CA HIS A 88 -15.16 16.31 14.73
C HIS A 88 -14.51 16.90 15.99
N TYR A 89 -13.47 17.71 15.83
CA TYR A 89 -12.81 18.44 16.90
C TYR A 89 -12.58 19.91 16.54
N ASN A 90 -13.04 20.81 17.40
CA ASN A 90 -12.90 22.26 17.27
C ASN A 90 -12.59 22.98 18.61
N ASN A 91 -12.32 22.23 19.69
CA ASN A 91 -12.15 22.76 21.04
C ASN A 91 -10.68 23.15 21.33
N TRP A 92 -10.13 24.07 20.53
CA TRP A 92 -8.73 24.48 20.62
C TRP A 92 -8.47 25.39 21.82
N GLU A 93 -7.36 25.14 22.52
CA GLU A 93 -6.94 25.90 23.71
C GLU A 93 -6.21 27.22 23.36
N TYR A 94 -5.86 27.42 22.08
CA TYR A 94 -5.09 28.58 21.60
C TYR A 94 -5.97 29.69 21.02
N PHE A 95 -5.47 30.93 21.13
CA PHE A 95 -6.23 32.15 20.82
C PHE A 95 -6.45 32.39 19.31
N TYR A 96 -5.61 31.79 18.46
CA TYR A 96 -5.64 31.93 17.01
C TYR A 96 -5.96 30.58 16.36
N GLN A 97 -7.24 30.22 16.37
CA GLN A 97 -7.74 28.91 15.97
C GLN A 97 -7.77 28.71 14.44
N VAL A 98 -6.65 28.99 13.75
CA VAL A 98 -6.50 28.87 12.29
C VAL A 98 -5.75 27.59 11.97
N LEU A 99 -6.47 26.56 11.52
CA LEU A 99 -5.90 25.29 11.07
C LEU A 99 -5.12 25.48 9.77
N THR A 100 -3.94 24.86 9.65
CA THR A 100 -3.09 24.92 8.45
C THR A 100 -2.88 23.58 7.77
N GLN A 101 -2.93 22.46 8.51
CA GLN A 101 -2.61 21.13 8.00
C GLN A 101 -3.22 20.06 8.91
N THR A 102 -3.67 18.96 8.32
CA THR A 102 -4.03 17.71 8.99
C THR A 102 -3.26 16.57 8.35
N LYS A 103 -2.87 15.56 9.12
CA LYS A 103 -2.27 14.33 8.59
C LYS A 103 -2.64 13.13 9.46
N GLY A 104 -2.76 11.94 8.87
CA GLY A 104 -2.72 10.68 9.61
C GLY A 104 -1.32 10.44 10.21
N ILE A 105 -1.27 9.78 11.36
CA ILE A 105 -0.06 9.25 11.99
C ILE A 105 -0.36 7.81 12.46
N PRO A 106 0.60 6.86 12.42
CA PRO A 106 0.40 5.55 13.03
C PRO A 106 0.00 5.65 14.51
N ASP A 107 -0.59 4.59 15.08
CA ASP A 107 -1.06 4.55 16.47
C ASP A 107 0.00 5.09 17.43
N VAL A 108 -0.28 6.18 18.12
CA VAL A 108 0.55 6.76 19.19
C VAL A 108 -0.18 6.81 20.54
N THR A 109 -1.49 6.58 20.57
CA THR A 109 -2.29 6.54 21.80
C THR A 109 -2.35 5.16 22.47
N GLY A 110 -1.93 4.11 21.78
CA GLY A 110 -1.83 2.74 22.27
C GLY A 110 -3.14 1.96 22.20
N ASP A 111 -3.97 2.21 21.18
CA ASP A 111 -5.23 1.48 20.94
C ASP A 111 -5.27 0.67 19.63
N ASP A 112 -4.09 0.44 19.03
CA ASP A 112 -3.87 -0.31 17.78
C ASP A 112 -4.56 0.31 16.52
N LYS A 113 -5.09 1.54 16.60
CA LYS A 113 -5.60 2.31 15.46
C LYS A 113 -4.77 3.59 15.21
N PRO A 114 -4.61 4.02 13.96
CA PRO A 114 -3.87 5.24 13.63
C PRO A 114 -4.57 6.49 14.20
N ASP A 115 -3.78 7.52 14.52
CA ASP A 115 -4.23 8.76 15.14
C ASP A 115 -4.16 9.95 14.16
N VAL A 116 -4.66 11.12 14.57
CA VAL A 116 -4.74 12.32 13.72
C VAL A 116 -3.88 13.45 14.26
N LEU A 117 -2.91 13.89 13.45
CA LEU A 117 -1.98 14.99 13.74
C LEU A 117 -2.50 16.31 13.11
N VAL A 118 -2.50 17.40 13.87
CA VAL A 118 -3.12 18.67 13.47
C VAL A 118 -2.20 19.87 13.74
N ALA A 119 -2.03 20.73 12.75
CA ALA A 119 -1.30 21.99 12.85
C ALA A 119 -2.23 23.20 12.82
N LEU A 120 -2.02 24.14 13.76
CA LEU A 120 -2.69 25.43 13.81
C LEU A 120 -1.69 26.57 14.03
N LEU A 121 -2.14 27.80 13.80
CA LEU A 121 -1.46 29.02 14.22
C LEU A 121 -1.31 29.06 15.75
N GLY A 122 -0.11 28.77 16.25
CA GLY A 122 0.24 28.77 17.67
C GLY A 122 0.23 27.40 18.37
N GLY A 123 -0.11 26.30 17.69
CA GLY A 123 -0.08 24.98 18.33
C GLY A 123 -0.21 23.76 17.42
N VAL A 124 0.24 22.62 17.94
CA VAL A 124 0.08 21.28 17.35
C VAL A 124 -0.70 20.37 18.31
N TYR A 125 -1.53 19.48 17.77
CA TYR A 125 -2.35 18.52 18.51
C TYR A 125 -2.18 17.12 17.93
N VAL A 126 -2.23 16.10 18.80
CA VAL A 126 -2.59 14.73 18.42
C VAL A 126 -3.98 14.44 18.97
N LEU A 127 -4.88 13.97 18.10
CA LEU A 127 -6.24 13.54 18.40
C LEU A 127 -6.33 12.02 18.19
N ASN A 128 -6.96 11.31 19.12
CA ASN A 128 -7.13 9.87 18.99
C ASN A 128 -8.02 9.52 17.77
N GLY A 129 -7.59 8.57 16.95
CA GLY A 129 -8.27 8.22 15.70
C GLY A 129 -9.70 7.71 15.89
N ILE A 130 -9.93 6.86 16.89
CA ILE A 130 -11.25 6.23 17.12
C ILE A 130 -12.31 7.24 17.56
N ASN A 131 -11.95 8.25 18.37
CA ASN A 131 -12.93 9.10 19.06
C ASN A 131 -12.64 10.61 19.11
N GLY A 132 -11.62 11.09 18.39
CA GLY A 132 -11.32 12.52 18.21
C GLY A 132 -10.86 13.26 19.46
N ARG A 133 -10.63 12.56 20.59
CA ARG A 133 -10.16 13.21 21.83
C ARG A 133 -8.70 13.57 21.72
N LYS A 134 -8.35 14.78 22.13
CA LYS A 134 -6.96 15.21 22.31
C LYS A 134 -6.20 14.25 23.22
N ALA A 135 -5.14 13.64 22.69
CA ALA A 135 -4.12 12.94 23.47
C ALA A 135 -3.20 13.98 24.16
N TRP A 136 -2.59 14.85 23.37
CA TRP A 136 -1.76 15.97 23.83
C TRP A 136 -1.81 17.16 22.87
N SER A 137 -1.27 18.30 23.32
CA SER A 137 -1.02 19.48 22.48
C SER A 137 0.25 20.21 22.91
N ILE A 138 0.89 20.93 21.98
CA ILE A 138 2.13 21.68 22.18
C ILE A 138 2.00 23.10 21.65
N ASP A 139 2.35 24.07 22.51
CA ASP A 139 2.50 25.48 22.19
C ASP A 139 3.70 25.72 21.25
N ILE A 140 3.48 26.39 20.12
CA ILE A 140 4.53 26.83 19.18
C ILE A 140 4.37 28.31 18.82
N THR A 141 5.42 28.92 18.27
CA THR A 141 5.38 30.32 17.82
C THR A 141 5.02 30.38 16.33
N GLY A 142 4.02 31.19 15.98
CA GLY A 142 3.62 31.41 14.59
C GLY A 142 2.87 30.24 13.97
N TYR A 143 3.00 30.06 12.66
CA TYR A 143 2.38 28.93 11.96
C TYR A 143 3.16 27.63 12.20
N ALA A 144 2.44 26.55 12.51
CA ALA A 144 3.01 25.22 12.54
C ALA A 144 3.13 24.61 11.12
N ARG A 145 4.11 23.73 10.96
CA ARG A 145 4.18 22.69 9.92
C ARG A 145 4.42 21.36 10.60
N ILE A 146 3.72 20.33 10.15
CA ILE A 146 3.76 19.00 10.75
C ILE A 146 4.14 17.94 9.73
N ASN A 147 4.89 16.96 10.22
CA ASN A 147 4.96 15.64 9.63
C ASN A 147 5.28 14.64 10.76
N TYR A 148 5.23 13.35 10.49
CA TYR A 148 5.80 12.35 11.40
C TYR A 148 7.07 11.75 10.79
N ILE A 149 7.82 11.06 11.63
CA ILE A 149 8.95 10.23 11.24
C ILE A 149 8.77 8.88 11.92
N ASP A 150 9.23 7.81 11.27
CA ASP A 150 9.20 6.48 11.88
C ASP A 150 10.04 6.44 13.16
N ASP A 151 9.82 5.43 14.00
CA ASP A 151 10.40 5.27 15.34
C ASP A 151 11.93 5.45 15.37
N VAL A 152 12.40 6.63 15.77
CA VAL A 152 13.84 6.93 15.97
C VAL A 152 14.25 6.81 17.43
N THR A 153 13.31 6.69 18.38
CA THR A 153 13.64 6.42 19.79
C THR A 153 13.75 4.93 20.12
N ASN A 154 13.35 4.06 19.20
CA ASN A 154 13.24 2.60 19.33
C ASN A 154 12.27 2.19 20.46
N ASP A 155 11.14 2.92 20.61
CA ASP A 155 10.09 2.63 21.61
C ASP A 155 8.84 1.93 21.03
N GLY A 156 8.81 1.75 19.71
CA GLY A 156 7.72 1.15 18.93
C GLY A 156 6.70 2.14 18.38
N LYS A 157 6.89 3.46 18.56
CA LYS A 157 5.96 4.51 18.15
C LYS A 157 6.65 5.61 17.33
N PRO A 158 5.96 6.26 16.37
CA PRO A 158 6.54 7.32 15.56
C PRO A 158 6.75 8.62 16.34
N GLU A 159 7.76 9.38 15.93
CA GLU A 159 8.01 10.74 16.40
C GLU A 159 7.27 11.78 15.54
N VAL A 160 6.94 12.93 16.16
CA VAL A 160 6.33 14.07 15.47
C VAL A 160 7.37 15.16 15.22
N ILE A 161 7.52 15.53 13.94
CA ILE A 161 8.34 16.67 13.50
C ILE A 161 7.47 17.93 13.49
N ILE A 162 7.90 18.99 14.16
CA ILE A 162 7.20 20.28 14.21
C ILE A 162 8.11 21.40 13.74
N GLY A 163 7.79 21.99 12.61
CA GLY A 163 8.36 23.26 12.14
C GLY A 163 7.54 24.46 12.64
N ALA A 164 8.21 25.53 13.06
CA ALA A 164 7.57 26.75 13.56
C ALA A 164 8.40 28.01 13.23
N THR A 165 8.04 29.18 13.78
CA THR A 165 8.88 30.38 13.74
C THR A 165 10.14 30.18 14.58
N SER A 166 11.31 30.40 13.96
CA SER A 166 12.67 30.28 14.51
C SER A 166 13.12 28.90 15.01
N GLU A 167 12.30 27.86 14.91
CA GLU A 167 12.64 26.52 15.41
C GLU A 167 12.06 25.35 14.60
N VAL A 168 12.76 24.22 14.67
CA VAL A 168 12.22 22.88 14.40
C VAL A 168 12.39 22.03 15.66
N ARG A 169 11.35 21.30 16.04
CA ARG A 169 11.35 20.37 17.17
C ARG A 169 11.09 18.94 16.67
N LEU A 170 11.71 17.97 17.33
CA LEU A 170 11.26 16.59 17.33
C LEU A 170 10.72 16.24 18.72
N VAL A 171 9.56 15.60 18.77
CA VAL A 171 8.85 15.23 20.00
C VAL A 171 8.32 13.80 19.87
N SER A 172 8.22 13.04 20.97
CA SER A 172 7.57 11.73 20.94
C SER A 172 6.11 11.88 20.51
N GLY A 173 5.64 11.01 19.62
CA GLY A 173 4.24 10.98 19.20
C GLY A 173 3.27 10.63 20.33
N VAL A 174 3.74 9.98 21.40
CA VAL A 174 2.91 9.45 22.49
C VAL A 174 2.50 10.52 23.51
N ASP A 175 3.44 11.36 23.95
CA ASP A 175 3.20 12.35 25.03
C ASP A 175 3.56 13.80 24.67
N GLY A 176 4.05 14.05 23.44
CA GLY A 176 4.50 15.37 22.99
C GLY A 176 5.76 15.87 23.69
N LYS A 177 6.48 15.02 24.44
CA LYS A 177 7.72 15.37 25.10
C LYS A 177 8.82 15.60 24.07
N LYS A 178 9.41 16.79 24.14
CA LYS A 178 10.54 17.16 23.30
C LYS A 178 11.73 16.21 23.47
N LEU A 179 12.25 15.75 22.35
CA LEU A 179 13.55 15.11 22.20
C LEU A 179 14.64 16.16 21.93
N TRP A 180 14.47 17.00 20.91
CA TRP A 180 15.41 18.08 20.58
C TRP A 180 14.77 19.34 19.97
N THR A 181 15.56 20.41 19.82
CA THR A 181 15.19 21.63 19.07
C THR A 181 16.39 22.13 18.27
N PHE A 182 16.21 22.25 16.95
CA PHE A 182 17.04 23.10 16.09
C PHE A 182 16.48 24.52 16.16
N PHE A 183 17.34 25.53 16.35
CA PHE A 183 16.93 26.93 16.46
C PHE A 183 17.82 27.84 15.59
N LYS A 184 17.21 28.67 14.76
CA LYS A 184 17.88 29.67 13.91
C LYS A 184 17.02 30.94 13.88
N SER A 185 17.58 32.08 14.26
CA SER A 185 16.78 33.28 14.62
C SER A 185 16.07 33.97 13.46
N ASP A 186 16.47 33.71 12.22
CA ASP A 186 15.88 34.24 10.98
C ASP A 186 15.06 33.19 10.20
N PHE A 187 14.90 32.00 10.76
CA PHE A 187 14.13 30.90 10.18
C PHE A 187 12.64 31.06 10.45
N GLU A 188 11.81 30.72 9.46
CA GLU A 188 10.37 30.46 9.61
C GLU A 188 10.06 29.20 8.80
N CYS A 189 9.52 28.14 9.42
CA CYS A 189 9.28 26.90 8.70
C CYS A 189 8.09 27.03 7.74
N THR A 190 8.34 26.86 6.44
CA THR A 190 7.32 26.98 5.39
C THR A 190 6.81 25.62 4.93
N THR A 191 7.63 24.58 5.01
CA THR A 191 7.33 23.17 4.72
C THR A 191 8.32 22.24 5.45
N ILE A 192 7.95 21.00 5.74
CA ILE A 192 8.78 20.03 6.48
C ILE A 192 8.46 18.58 6.13
N THR A 193 9.47 17.72 6.04
CA THR A 193 9.29 16.28 5.81
C THR A 193 10.34 15.45 6.54
N SER A 194 10.00 14.19 6.80
CA SER A 194 10.96 13.10 6.96
C SER A 194 11.54 12.70 5.60
N LEU A 195 12.76 12.16 5.64
CA LEU A 195 13.45 11.48 4.54
C LEU A 195 13.80 10.05 4.99
N PRO A 196 14.12 9.13 4.06
CA PRO A 196 14.96 7.96 4.36
C PRO A 196 16.30 8.37 5.03
N ASP A 197 17.04 7.40 5.57
CA ASP A 197 18.40 7.63 6.09
C ASP A 197 19.31 8.11 4.96
N VAL A 198 19.72 9.37 5.02
CA VAL A 198 20.67 9.99 4.07
C VAL A 198 21.97 10.41 4.75
N THR A 199 22.01 10.44 6.09
CA THR A 199 23.22 10.66 6.88
C THR A 199 24.02 9.39 7.15
N GLY A 200 23.44 8.21 6.89
CA GLY A 200 24.05 6.89 7.04
C GLY A 200 24.15 6.42 8.50
N ASP A 201 23.25 6.88 9.38
CA ASP A 201 23.29 6.58 10.81
C ASP A 201 22.36 5.43 11.25
N GLY A 202 21.51 4.94 10.34
CA GLY A 202 20.50 3.92 10.57
C GLY A 202 19.10 4.45 10.85
N SER A 203 18.92 5.78 10.90
CA SER A 203 17.65 6.45 11.20
C SER A 203 17.18 7.32 10.02
N PRO A 204 15.87 7.41 9.71
CA PRO A 204 15.35 8.41 8.78
C PRO A 204 15.72 9.84 9.23
N ASP A 205 15.92 10.76 8.29
CA ASP A 205 16.37 12.14 8.58
C ASP A 205 15.23 13.19 8.48
N VAL A 206 15.47 14.41 8.97
CA VAL A 206 14.49 15.52 8.96
C VAL A 206 14.91 16.62 8.00
N LEU A 207 14.08 16.93 7.00
CA LEU A 207 14.32 17.99 6.03
C LEU A 207 13.31 19.14 6.22
N CYS A 208 13.78 20.37 6.41
CA CYS A 208 12.90 21.54 6.58
C CYS A 208 13.22 22.68 5.61
N GLY A 209 12.16 23.27 5.05
CA GLY A 209 12.21 24.42 4.17
C GLY A 209 11.85 25.71 4.91
N SER A 210 12.46 26.83 4.52
CA SER A 210 12.34 28.09 5.26
C SER A 210 11.98 29.33 4.44
N GLY A 211 11.36 30.28 5.15
CA GLY A 211 11.16 31.67 4.76
C GLY A 211 12.46 32.44 4.44
N ASN A 212 13.62 31.99 4.94
CA ASN A 212 14.92 32.61 4.68
C ASN A 212 15.63 32.12 3.39
N ASN A 213 14.91 31.43 2.50
CA ASN A 213 15.38 30.80 1.25
C ASN A 213 16.25 29.53 1.41
N PHE A 214 16.49 29.06 2.63
CA PHE A 214 17.28 27.84 2.84
C PHE A 214 16.42 26.60 3.06
N VAL A 215 16.93 25.47 2.58
CA VAL A 215 16.60 24.12 3.06
C VAL A 215 17.69 23.66 4.03
N TYR A 216 17.28 22.92 5.07
CA TYR A 216 18.18 22.34 6.06
C TYR A 216 17.91 20.84 6.17
N LEU A 217 18.96 20.03 6.07
CA LEU A 217 18.92 18.63 6.50
C LEU A 217 19.36 18.56 7.96
N LEU A 218 18.53 17.98 8.81
CA LEU A 218 18.73 17.84 10.26
C LEU A 218 18.72 16.35 10.63
N ASN A 219 19.78 15.88 11.29
CA ASN A 219 19.89 14.49 11.73
C ASN A 219 18.88 14.19 12.85
N SER A 220 18.02 13.19 12.64
CA SER A 220 16.86 12.90 13.52
C SER A 220 17.22 12.47 14.93
N ALA A 221 18.37 11.82 15.13
CA ALA A 221 18.81 11.36 16.44
C ALA A 221 19.22 12.50 17.40
N ASN A 222 19.50 13.73 16.89
CA ASN A 222 19.97 14.83 17.76
C ASN A 222 19.72 16.28 17.28
N GLY A 223 19.09 16.49 16.12
CA GLY A 223 18.70 17.82 15.63
C GLY A 223 19.86 18.71 15.14
N LYS A 224 21.04 18.13 14.89
CA LYS A 224 22.15 18.87 14.25
C LYS A 224 21.90 18.97 12.75
N MET A 225 22.19 20.15 12.20
CA MET A 225 22.28 20.36 10.77
C MET A 225 23.43 19.57 10.17
N PHE A 226 23.16 18.83 9.08
CA PHE A 226 24.15 18.09 8.30
C PHE A 226 24.65 18.96 7.13
N TRP A 227 23.73 19.49 6.32
CA TRP A 227 23.98 20.54 5.32
C TRP A 227 22.83 21.58 5.28
N GLU A 228 23.10 22.74 4.67
CA GLU A 228 22.09 23.75 4.29
C GLU A 228 22.27 24.14 2.81
N PHE A 229 21.16 24.35 2.08
CA PHE A 229 21.15 24.73 0.66
C PHE A 229 20.39 26.06 0.47
N GLU A 230 20.98 27.03 -0.25
CA GLU A 230 20.36 28.33 -0.54
C GLU A 230 19.65 28.32 -1.91
N ALA A 231 18.31 28.30 -1.88
CA ALA A 231 17.48 28.46 -3.07
C ALA A 231 17.33 29.94 -3.47
N ASP A 232 16.86 30.21 -4.70
CA ASP A 232 16.69 31.60 -5.15
C ASP A 232 15.59 32.38 -4.41
N GLY A 233 14.71 31.71 -3.66
CA GLY A 233 13.63 32.29 -2.86
C GLY A 233 13.13 31.34 -1.79
N LEU A 234 12.17 31.78 -0.97
CA LEU A 234 11.62 30.98 0.12
C LEU A 234 11.12 29.60 -0.36
N ILE A 235 11.31 28.58 0.46
CA ILE A 235 10.97 27.20 0.10
C ILE A 235 9.45 27.02 0.21
N SER A 236 8.76 26.74 -0.89
CA SER A 236 7.32 26.53 -0.90
C SER A 236 6.95 25.07 -0.63
N SER A 237 7.68 24.13 -1.24
CA SER A 237 7.42 22.69 -1.22
C SER A 237 8.73 21.90 -1.13
N LEU A 238 8.62 20.67 -0.61
CA LEU A 238 9.73 19.72 -0.47
C LEU A 238 9.22 18.32 -0.83
N SER A 239 10.07 17.54 -1.48
CA SER A 239 9.87 16.11 -1.71
C SER A 239 11.24 15.43 -1.77
N TYR A 240 11.26 14.12 -1.98
CA TYR A 240 12.49 13.36 -2.19
C TYR A 240 12.29 12.33 -3.29
N ILE A 241 13.40 11.80 -3.80
CA ILE A 241 13.43 10.92 -4.96
C ILE A 241 14.52 9.86 -4.75
N PRO A 242 14.31 8.59 -5.16
CA PRO A 242 15.39 7.61 -5.23
C PRO A 242 16.63 8.14 -5.97
N ASP A 243 17.81 7.65 -5.61
CA ASP A 243 19.12 8.10 -6.13
C ASP A 243 19.12 8.36 -7.66
N VAL A 244 19.33 9.63 -8.03
CA VAL A 244 19.57 10.07 -9.42
C VAL A 244 21.05 10.44 -9.61
N SER A 245 21.81 10.57 -8.52
CA SER A 245 23.21 10.97 -8.49
C SER A 245 24.18 9.82 -8.83
N GLY A 246 23.82 8.60 -8.44
CA GLY A 246 24.63 7.38 -8.52
C GLY A 246 25.52 7.14 -7.29
N ASP A 247 25.11 7.56 -6.09
CA ASP A 247 25.83 7.39 -4.83
C ASP A 247 25.13 6.47 -3.80
N ASP A 248 24.06 5.79 -4.21
CA ASP A 248 23.17 4.93 -3.39
C ASP A 248 22.38 5.68 -2.28
N ILE A 249 22.28 7.03 -2.33
CA ILE A 249 21.56 7.88 -1.36
C ILE A 249 20.35 8.58 -2.02
N TYR A 250 19.26 8.78 -1.27
CA TYR A 250 18.07 9.49 -1.76
C TYR A 250 18.35 10.98 -1.99
N ASP A 251 17.99 11.50 -3.17
CA ASP A 251 18.13 12.92 -3.51
C ASP A 251 16.91 13.75 -3.09
N VAL A 252 17.10 15.07 -2.99
CA VAL A 252 16.15 16.01 -2.41
C VAL A 252 15.59 16.98 -3.45
N LEU A 253 14.25 17.07 -3.53
CA LEU A 253 13.52 17.96 -4.42
C LEU A 253 13.02 19.21 -3.67
N ILE A 254 13.32 20.39 -4.21
CA ILE A 254 13.09 21.68 -3.55
C ILE A 254 12.30 22.62 -4.44
N GLY A 255 11.13 23.08 -3.97
CA GLY A 255 10.31 24.11 -4.62
C GLY A 255 10.55 25.50 -4.05
N SER A 256 10.78 26.48 -4.92
CA SER A 256 10.96 27.90 -4.57
C SER A 256 9.72 28.73 -4.94
N ALA A 257 9.32 29.68 -4.08
CA ALA A 257 8.27 30.64 -4.40
C ALA A 257 8.66 31.67 -5.48
N LYS A 258 9.86 31.58 -6.07
CA LYS A 258 10.22 32.26 -7.33
C LYS A 258 10.08 31.37 -8.58
N GLY A 259 9.59 30.13 -8.43
CA GLY A 259 9.35 29.24 -9.56
C GLY A 259 10.50 28.32 -9.95
N THR A 260 11.55 28.22 -9.11
CA THR A 260 12.61 27.22 -9.35
C THR A 260 12.22 25.90 -8.70
N VAL A 261 12.44 24.80 -9.40
CA VAL A 261 12.61 23.48 -8.77
C VAL A 261 14.08 23.09 -8.86
N TYR A 262 14.65 22.62 -7.75
CA TYR A 262 15.99 22.07 -7.68
C TYR A 262 15.92 20.58 -7.37
N LEU A 263 16.86 19.82 -7.92
CA LEU A 263 17.29 18.55 -7.36
C LEU A 263 18.68 18.75 -6.75
N VAL A 264 18.86 18.36 -5.49
CA VAL A 264 20.15 18.43 -4.78
C VAL A 264 20.49 17.08 -4.17
N SER A 265 21.79 16.76 -4.05
CA SER A 265 22.23 15.50 -3.47
C SER A 265 21.80 15.37 -2.01
N GLY A 266 21.28 14.21 -1.62
CA GLY A 266 21.04 13.89 -0.21
C GLY A 266 22.31 13.86 0.63
N CYS A 267 23.43 13.46 0.02
CA CYS A 267 24.73 13.28 0.69
C CYS A 267 25.38 14.59 1.15
N ASP A 268 25.35 15.65 0.33
CA ASP A 268 26.06 16.91 0.63
C ASP A 268 25.31 18.22 0.31
N GLY A 269 24.09 18.12 -0.25
CA GLY A 269 23.28 19.28 -0.64
C GLY A 269 23.75 19.97 -1.94
N ALA A 270 24.67 19.38 -2.72
CA ALA A 270 25.11 19.95 -3.99
C ALA A 270 24.00 19.92 -5.05
N GLU A 271 23.86 21.00 -5.84
CA GLU A 271 22.87 21.07 -6.92
C GLU A 271 23.19 20.09 -8.05
N LEU A 272 22.30 19.12 -8.28
CA LEU A 272 22.38 18.17 -9.39
C LEU A 272 21.76 18.74 -10.66
N TRP A 273 20.67 19.50 -10.54
CA TRP A 273 20.09 20.38 -11.58
C TRP A 273 18.99 21.29 -11.02
N ASN A 274 18.53 22.23 -11.86
CA ASN A 274 17.33 23.02 -11.60
C ASN A 274 16.50 23.26 -12.88
N TYR A 275 15.22 23.55 -12.70
CA TYR A 275 14.29 24.04 -13.73
C TYR A 275 13.54 25.28 -13.25
N LYS A 276 13.12 26.14 -14.19
CA LYS A 276 12.47 27.43 -13.91
C LYS A 276 11.12 27.54 -14.58
N ALA A 277 10.06 27.38 -13.79
CA ALA A 277 8.68 27.72 -14.15
C ALA A 277 8.49 29.25 -14.25
N GLU A 278 7.36 29.70 -14.80
CA GLU A 278 7.10 31.12 -15.08
C GLU A 278 6.65 31.90 -13.82
N SER A 279 6.31 31.20 -12.73
CA SER A 279 5.81 31.73 -11.46
C SER A 279 6.12 30.75 -10.32
N ALA A 280 5.84 31.17 -9.08
CA ALA A 280 6.06 30.42 -7.85
C ALA A 280 5.66 28.94 -7.96
N ILE A 281 6.49 28.04 -7.43
CA ILE A 281 6.09 26.66 -7.19
C ILE A 281 5.08 26.67 -6.04
N THR A 282 4.08 25.80 -6.14
CA THR A 282 2.99 25.68 -5.17
C THR A 282 3.52 25.31 -3.77
N TYR A 283 2.80 25.72 -2.73
CA TYR A 283 3.16 25.45 -1.33
C TYR A 283 2.72 24.06 -0.90
N LEU A 284 3.51 23.43 -0.01
CA LEU A 284 3.30 22.07 0.50
C LEU A 284 3.24 21.04 -0.64
N ASP A 285 2.04 20.68 -1.08
CA ASP A 285 1.70 19.69 -2.10
C ASP A 285 2.03 20.18 -3.53
N GLY A 286 3.16 20.87 -3.70
CA GLY A 286 3.55 21.52 -4.96
C GLY A 286 4.54 20.76 -5.83
N ILE A 287 5.18 19.72 -5.28
CA ILE A 287 6.13 18.83 -5.95
C ILE A 287 5.89 17.41 -5.47
N VAL A 288 5.84 16.46 -6.40
CA VAL A 288 5.65 15.03 -6.11
C VAL A 288 6.57 14.20 -7.00
N CYS A 289 7.40 13.35 -6.39
CA CYS A 289 8.09 12.27 -7.09
C CYS A 289 7.10 11.18 -7.53
N ILE A 290 7.23 10.69 -8.75
CA ILE A 290 6.43 9.58 -9.29
C ILE A 290 7.33 8.46 -9.84
N PRO A 291 6.83 7.23 -10.03
CA PRO A 291 7.51 6.20 -10.81
C PRO A 291 7.91 6.68 -12.22
N ASP A 292 8.87 5.98 -12.83
CA ASP A 292 9.32 6.22 -14.21
C ASP A 292 8.18 6.08 -15.22
N VAL A 293 7.72 7.21 -15.79
CA VAL A 293 6.70 7.24 -16.86
C VAL A 293 7.32 7.51 -18.23
N THR A 294 8.55 7.99 -18.27
CA THR A 294 9.32 8.19 -19.51
C THR A 294 9.89 6.88 -20.09
N GLY A 295 10.02 5.82 -19.29
CA GLY A 295 10.61 4.53 -19.65
C GLY A 295 12.13 4.56 -19.71
N ASP A 296 12.73 5.41 -18.89
CA ASP A 296 14.12 5.85 -18.95
C ASP A 296 15.03 5.15 -17.93
N GLY A 297 14.44 4.60 -16.86
CA GLY A 297 15.10 3.98 -15.71
C GLY A 297 15.28 4.91 -14.51
N ASN A 298 14.67 6.09 -14.49
CA ASN A 298 14.68 7.03 -13.36
C ASN A 298 13.26 7.49 -13.03
N PRO A 299 12.92 7.71 -11.75
CA PRO A 299 11.67 8.36 -11.36
C PRO A 299 11.55 9.78 -11.93
N ASP A 300 10.33 10.16 -12.30
CA ASP A 300 9.99 11.48 -12.84
C ASP A 300 9.32 12.36 -11.76
N VAL A 301 9.12 13.66 -12.04
CA VAL A 301 8.62 14.63 -11.04
C VAL A 301 7.47 15.48 -11.57
N ILE A 302 6.36 15.48 -10.82
CA ILE A 302 5.19 16.35 -11.03
C ILE A 302 5.34 17.64 -10.23
N ILE A 303 5.00 18.77 -10.87
CA ILE A 303 5.06 20.11 -10.26
C ILE A 303 3.77 20.89 -10.53
N GLY A 304 3.15 21.42 -9.48
CA GLY A 304 2.10 22.44 -9.59
C GLY A 304 2.69 23.86 -9.50
N SER A 305 2.30 24.77 -10.40
CA SER A 305 2.77 26.17 -10.37
C SER A 305 1.65 27.22 -10.36
N TYR A 306 1.96 28.35 -9.73
CA TYR A 306 1.20 29.58 -9.76
C TYR A 306 1.29 30.35 -11.10
N ASP A 307 1.82 29.72 -12.16
CA ASP A 307 1.70 30.17 -13.56
C ASP A 307 0.47 29.57 -14.27
N SER A 308 -0.35 28.79 -13.55
CA SER A 308 -1.53 28.07 -14.05
C SER A 308 -1.16 26.87 -14.95
N ASN A 309 -0.11 26.13 -14.58
CA ASN A 309 0.28 24.92 -15.26
C ASN A 309 0.78 23.85 -14.28
N ILE A 310 0.67 22.60 -14.74
CA ILE A 310 1.25 21.40 -14.16
C ILE A 310 2.34 20.92 -15.12
N TYR A 311 3.48 20.50 -14.59
CA TYR A 311 4.61 20.03 -15.38
C TYR A 311 4.98 18.60 -14.96
N LEU A 312 5.27 17.74 -15.94
CA LEU A 312 6.10 16.55 -15.73
C LEU A 312 7.54 16.91 -16.12
N LEU A 313 8.48 16.73 -15.19
CA LEU A 313 9.91 16.85 -15.44
C LEU A 313 10.58 15.47 -15.39
N ASP A 314 11.44 15.26 -16.37
CA ASP A 314 12.36 14.14 -16.52
C ASP A 314 13.66 14.49 -15.79
N CYS A 315 13.98 13.76 -14.72
CA CYS A 315 15.08 14.07 -13.80
C CYS A 315 16.47 13.83 -14.40
N LYS A 316 16.58 12.89 -15.33
CA LYS A 316 17.86 12.43 -15.88
C LYS A 316 18.27 13.26 -17.09
N ASN A 317 17.35 13.50 -18.02
CA ASN A 317 17.55 14.32 -19.21
C ASN A 317 17.22 15.80 -18.95
N LYS A 318 16.67 16.12 -17.77
CA LYS A 318 16.58 17.48 -17.17
C LYS A 318 15.71 18.42 -18.00
N GLN A 319 14.54 17.91 -18.39
CA GLN A 319 13.64 18.51 -19.37
C GLN A 319 12.17 18.41 -18.96
N VAL A 320 11.33 19.28 -19.53
CA VAL A 320 9.87 19.16 -19.45
C VAL A 320 9.43 18.08 -20.44
N VAL A 321 8.76 17.04 -19.96
CA VAL A 321 8.15 15.99 -20.81
C VAL A 321 6.84 16.51 -21.39
N TRP A 322 5.94 16.97 -20.52
CA TRP A 322 4.69 17.62 -20.88
C TRP A 322 4.35 18.77 -19.92
N LYS A 323 3.46 19.66 -20.39
CA LYS A 323 2.93 20.81 -19.64
C LYS A 323 1.41 20.87 -19.81
N PHE A 324 0.66 20.53 -18.76
CA PHE A 324 -0.79 20.69 -18.74
C PHE A 324 -1.14 22.10 -18.26
N LYS A 325 -2.14 22.73 -18.87
CA LYS A 325 -2.55 24.10 -18.53
C LYS A 325 -3.93 24.13 -17.86
N THR A 326 -3.98 24.77 -16.69
CA THR A 326 -5.19 25.14 -15.96
C THR A 326 -5.60 26.58 -16.28
N ASP A 327 -6.83 26.99 -15.96
CA ASP A 327 -7.32 28.36 -16.21
C ASP A 327 -6.94 29.34 -15.08
N ASN A 328 -6.44 28.82 -13.96
CA ASN A 328 -5.88 29.59 -12.84
C ASN A 328 -4.79 28.77 -12.12
N LYS A 329 -4.19 29.34 -11.07
CA LYS A 329 -3.13 28.70 -10.28
C LYS A 329 -3.50 27.29 -9.78
N VAL A 330 -2.56 26.37 -9.92
CA VAL A 330 -2.55 25.07 -9.22
C VAL A 330 -2.25 25.32 -7.73
N GLU A 331 -2.91 24.60 -6.83
CA GLU A 331 -2.77 24.74 -5.36
C GLU A 331 -2.34 23.44 -4.66
N SER A 332 -2.51 22.28 -5.30
CA SER A 332 -2.06 20.98 -4.82
C SER A 332 -1.95 20.02 -6.01
N VAL A 333 -0.93 19.16 -6.03
CA VAL A 333 -0.73 18.06 -6.97
C VAL A 333 -0.44 16.77 -6.21
N ALA A 334 -0.94 15.64 -6.74
CA ALA A 334 -0.66 14.30 -6.25
C ALA A 334 -0.59 13.32 -7.45
N TYR A 335 -0.21 12.07 -7.20
CA TYR A 335 -0.40 11.00 -8.17
C TYR A 335 -1.42 9.98 -7.66
N ILE A 336 -1.91 9.14 -8.56
CA ILE A 336 -2.80 8.02 -8.30
C ILE A 336 -2.32 6.81 -9.12
N PRO A 337 -2.51 5.55 -8.66
CA PRO A 337 -2.27 4.37 -9.51
C PRO A 337 -3.05 4.44 -10.83
N ASP A 338 -2.60 3.73 -11.86
CA ASP A 338 -3.19 3.72 -13.22
C ASP A 338 -4.73 3.60 -13.19
N VAL A 339 -5.43 4.60 -13.74
CA VAL A 339 -6.90 4.62 -13.84
C VAL A 339 -7.40 4.42 -15.27
N ASN A 340 -6.49 4.37 -16.24
CA ASN A 340 -6.78 4.46 -17.67
C ASN A 340 -6.37 3.20 -18.46
N GLY A 341 -5.48 2.38 -17.90
CA GLY A 341 -5.05 1.08 -18.40
C GLY A 341 -3.82 1.12 -19.31
N ASP A 342 -3.03 2.19 -19.32
CA ASP A 342 -1.81 2.28 -20.15
C ASP A 342 -0.53 1.77 -19.44
N GLY A 343 -0.62 1.43 -18.15
CA GLY A 343 0.46 0.87 -17.34
C GLY A 343 1.25 1.88 -16.50
N TYR A 344 0.78 3.13 -16.39
CA TYR A 344 1.51 4.21 -15.72
C TYR A 344 0.64 4.92 -14.67
N VAL A 345 1.28 5.57 -13.68
CA VAL A 345 0.53 6.37 -12.69
C VAL A 345 -0.06 7.62 -13.33
N ASP A 346 -1.23 8.01 -12.85
CA ASP A 346 -1.93 9.22 -13.29
C ASP A 346 -1.79 10.37 -12.29
N VAL A 347 -2.13 11.59 -12.70
CA VAL A 347 -1.82 12.83 -12.00
C VAL A 347 -3.10 13.55 -11.57
N LEU A 348 -3.16 13.87 -10.28
CA LEU A 348 -4.22 14.66 -9.65
C LEU A 348 -3.78 16.11 -9.49
N ALA A 349 -4.70 17.06 -9.67
CA ALA A 349 -4.44 18.46 -9.35
C ALA A 349 -5.69 19.23 -8.88
N GLY A 350 -5.52 20.05 -7.85
CA GLY A 350 -6.48 21.06 -7.40
C GLY A 350 -6.09 22.45 -7.88
N SER A 351 -7.06 23.22 -8.40
CA SER A 351 -6.83 24.55 -8.99
C SER A 351 -7.80 25.63 -8.51
N ARG A 352 -7.33 26.89 -8.55
CA ARG A 352 -8.13 28.11 -8.30
C ARG A 352 -9.09 28.49 -9.44
N ASP A 353 -9.17 27.70 -10.51
CA ASP A 353 -10.26 27.78 -11.51
C ASP A 353 -11.50 26.99 -11.07
N LYS A 354 -11.44 26.39 -9.87
CA LYS A 354 -12.47 25.57 -9.24
C LYS A 354 -12.61 24.19 -9.88
N LYS A 355 -11.48 23.56 -10.22
CA LYS A 355 -11.49 22.21 -10.78
C LYS A 355 -10.53 21.29 -10.05
N ILE A 356 -10.99 20.05 -9.90
CA ILE A 356 -10.18 18.86 -9.66
C ILE A 356 -9.90 18.28 -11.04
N TYR A 357 -8.64 18.07 -11.39
CA TYR A 357 -8.22 17.46 -12.65
C TYR A 357 -7.65 16.06 -12.40
N LEU A 358 -7.97 15.14 -13.30
CA LEU A 358 -7.29 13.86 -13.45
C LEU A 358 -6.66 13.79 -14.85
N ILE A 359 -5.36 13.54 -14.89
CA ILE A 359 -4.49 13.74 -16.05
C ILE A 359 -3.64 12.49 -16.26
N ASP A 360 -3.64 11.99 -17.50
CA ASP A 360 -2.75 10.97 -18.06
C ASP A 360 -1.30 11.32 -17.70
N GLY A 361 -0.69 10.54 -16.80
CA GLY A 361 0.61 10.90 -16.22
C GLY A 361 1.77 10.83 -17.20
N LYS A 362 1.63 10.05 -18.28
CA LYS A 362 2.69 9.81 -19.26
C LYS A 362 2.70 10.82 -20.42
N PHE A 363 1.52 11.18 -20.91
CA PHE A 363 1.35 12.05 -22.09
C PHE A 363 0.76 13.43 -21.73
N GLY A 364 0.27 13.63 -20.50
CA GLY A 364 -0.28 14.91 -20.03
C GLY A 364 -1.67 15.24 -20.58
N ASN A 365 -2.40 14.24 -21.10
CA ASN A 365 -3.77 14.41 -21.55
C ASN A 365 -4.73 14.50 -20.36
N LYS A 366 -5.75 15.36 -20.41
CA LYS A 366 -6.80 15.32 -19.38
C LYS A 366 -7.69 14.09 -19.58
N ILE A 367 -7.78 13.23 -18.56
CA ILE A 367 -8.74 12.13 -18.48
C ILE A 367 -10.13 12.71 -18.17
N TRP A 368 -10.27 13.46 -17.07
CA TRP A 368 -11.47 14.29 -16.80
C TRP A 368 -11.17 15.51 -15.91
N ASP A 369 -12.16 16.40 -15.76
CA ASP A 369 -12.20 17.43 -14.71
C ASP A 369 -13.57 17.47 -14.01
N TYR A 370 -13.57 17.80 -12.72
CA TYR A 370 -14.75 17.99 -11.89
C TYR A 370 -14.80 19.42 -11.37
N GLU A 371 -15.91 20.12 -11.60
CA GLU A 371 -16.09 21.54 -11.23
C GLU A 371 -16.69 21.71 -9.83
N THR A 372 -15.98 22.44 -8.98
CA THR A 372 -16.37 22.81 -7.61
C THR A 372 -16.95 24.23 -7.58
N GLU A 373 -17.58 24.65 -6.47
CA GLU A 373 -18.08 26.03 -6.34
C GLU A 373 -17.01 26.99 -5.79
N GLY A 374 -15.94 26.47 -5.18
CA GLY A 374 -14.78 27.19 -4.64
C GLY A 374 -13.44 26.71 -5.21
N TYR A 375 -12.33 27.33 -4.80
CA TYR A 375 -10.98 26.88 -5.16
C TYR A 375 -10.69 25.53 -4.50
N VAL A 376 -10.04 24.62 -5.22
CA VAL A 376 -9.55 23.37 -4.65
C VAL A 376 -8.16 23.63 -4.08
N TYR A 377 -7.96 23.40 -2.78
CA TYR A 377 -6.68 23.70 -2.10
C TYR A 377 -5.83 22.46 -1.81
N SER A 378 -6.42 21.28 -1.74
CA SER A 378 -5.73 20.04 -1.41
C SER A 378 -6.43 18.89 -2.14
N VAL A 379 -5.65 18.00 -2.77
CA VAL A 379 -6.12 16.76 -3.41
C VAL A 379 -5.23 15.60 -2.98
N SER A 380 -5.80 14.41 -2.83
CA SER A 380 -5.05 13.17 -2.59
C SER A 380 -5.81 11.98 -3.18
N CYS A 381 -5.11 10.87 -3.41
CA CYS A 381 -5.75 9.59 -3.66
C CYS A 381 -6.19 8.92 -2.34
N ILE A 382 -7.17 8.04 -2.42
CA ILE A 382 -7.55 7.10 -1.36
C ILE A 382 -7.72 5.70 -2.00
N PRO A 383 -7.42 4.58 -1.31
CA PRO A 383 -7.79 3.25 -1.79
C PRO A 383 -9.28 3.14 -2.12
N ASP A 384 -9.65 2.19 -2.98
CA ASP A 384 -11.02 2.01 -3.50
C ASP A 384 -12.10 2.08 -2.40
N VAL A 385 -12.92 3.13 -2.42
CA VAL A 385 -14.11 3.28 -1.57
C VAL A 385 -15.40 3.07 -2.38
N SER A 386 -15.31 3.03 -3.71
CA SER A 386 -16.40 2.83 -4.66
C SER A 386 -16.77 1.36 -4.86
N GLY A 387 -15.80 0.46 -4.71
CA GLY A 387 -15.89 -0.97 -5.02
C GLY A 387 -15.72 -1.32 -6.50
N ASP A 388 -14.99 -0.49 -7.29
CA ASP A 388 -14.76 -0.71 -8.72
C ASP A 388 -13.38 -1.30 -9.06
N GLY A 389 -12.46 -1.38 -8.09
CA GLY A 389 -11.09 -1.90 -8.20
C GLY A 389 -10.01 -0.82 -8.19
N TYR A 390 -10.35 0.43 -8.49
CA TYR A 390 -9.39 1.53 -8.65
C TYR A 390 -9.34 2.43 -7.41
N PHE A 391 -8.22 3.13 -7.24
CA PHE A 391 -8.13 4.16 -6.18
C PHE A 391 -9.10 5.31 -6.50
N ASP A 392 -9.73 5.87 -5.47
CA ASP A 392 -10.58 7.04 -5.58
C ASP A 392 -9.83 8.32 -5.19
N ILE A 393 -10.50 9.47 -5.26
CA ILE A 393 -9.89 10.80 -5.12
C ILE A 393 -10.61 11.61 -4.04
N ILE A 394 -9.86 12.15 -3.08
CA ILE A 394 -10.36 13.07 -2.06
C ILE A 394 -9.87 14.50 -2.33
N ALA A 395 -10.72 15.49 -2.08
CA ALA A 395 -10.40 16.90 -2.34
C ALA A 395 -11.07 17.89 -1.37
N GLY A 396 -10.34 18.94 -0.99
CA GLY A 396 -10.81 20.03 -0.14
C GLY A 396 -11.03 21.34 -0.91
N SER A 397 -12.20 21.96 -0.76
CA SER A 397 -12.60 23.17 -1.49
C SER A 397 -13.02 24.37 -0.59
N THR A 398 -12.86 25.59 -1.12
CA THR A 398 -13.35 26.83 -0.49
C THR A 398 -14.86 27.07 -0.61
N ASP A 399 -15.64 26.14 -1.17
CA ASP A 399 -17.12 26.11 -1.06
C ASP A 399 -17.63 25.42 0.21
N HIS A 400 -16.69 25.08 1.10
CA HIS A 400 -16.91 24.41 2.37
C HIS A 400 -17.32 22.94 2.21
N ASN A 401 -16.84 22.25 1.16
CA ASN A 401 -17.05 20.81 1.01
C ASN A 401 -15.72 20.04 0.94
N VAL A 402 -15.76 18.84 1.52
CA VAL A 402 -14.91 17.71 1.14
C VAL A 402 -15.62 16.96 0.03
N TYR A 403 -14.90 16.57 -1.01
CA TYR A 403 -15.38 15.71 -2.09
C TYR A 403 -14.67 14.36 -2.03
N CYS A 404 -15.41 13.29 -2.32
CA CYS A 404 -14.83 11.99 -2.71
C CYS A 404 -15.35 11.64 -4.10
N LEU A 405 -14.44 11.47 -5.04
CA LEU A 405 -14.70 11.28 -6.46
C LEU A 405 -14.12 9.95 -6.96
N ASN A 406 -14.85 9.28 -7.84
CA ASN A 406 -14.41 8.07 -8.51
C ASN A 406 -13.47 8.39 -9.67
N SER A 407 -12.36 7.65 -9.75
CA SER A 407 -11.27 7.93 -10.69
C SER A 407 -11.56 7.45 -12.12
N CYS A 408 -12.25 6.32 -12.30
CA CYS A 408 -12.75 5.85 -13.59
C CYS A 408 -13.68 6.87 -14.29
N GLY A 409 -14.33 7.74 -13.51
CA GLY A 409 -15.14 8.84 -14.02
C GLY A 409 -16.38 8.39 -14.81
N PRO A 410 -16.85 9.17 -15.79
CA PRO A 410 -18.10 8.88 -16.49
C PRO A 410 -17.85 8.21 -17.86
N GLN A 411 -17.06 7.14 -17.88
CA GLN A 411 -16.87 6.29 -19.07
C GLN A 411 -17.32 4.84 -18.84
N THR A 412 -17.32 4.04 -19.90
CA THR A 412 -17.98 2.73 -19.90
C THR A 412 -17.26 1.71 -19.02
N THR A 413 -18.03 1.07 -18.15
CA THR A 413 -17.65 -0.02 -17.24
C THR A 413 -16.56 -0.95 -17.76
N PRO A 414 -15.57 -1.35 -16.92
CA PRO A 414 -14.65 -2.44 -17.19
C PRO A 414 -15.34 -3.62 -17.89
N PRO A 415 -14.95 -3.93 -19.13
CA PRO A 415 -15.59 -4.97 -19.93
C PRO A 415 -15.45 -6.39 -19.31
N LYS A 416 -16.40 -7.31 -19.58
CA LYS A 416 -16.52 -8.64 -18.91
C LYS A 416 -16.53 -9.86 -19.84
N ALA A 417 -15.85 -10.94 -19.41
CA ALA A 417 -15.90 -12.27 -20.03
C ALA A 417 -17.15 -13.08 -19.60
N TYR A 418 -17.51 -14.10 -20.40
CA TYR A 418 -18.75 -14.88 -20.25
C TYR A 418 -18.53 -16.40 -20.32
N MET A 419 -18.87 -17.15 -19.26
CA MET A 419 -18.85 -18.62 -19.26
C MET A 419 -20.25 -19.22 -19.49
N LEU A 420 -20.39 -20.11 -20.48
CA LEU A 420 -21.63 -20.82 -20.80
C LEU A 420 -21.60 -22.28 -20.33
N HIS A 421 -22.26 -22.57 -19.21
CA HIS A 421 -22.43 -23.93 -18.71
C HIS A 421 -23.69 -24.57 -19.30
N ILE A 422 -23.65 -25.87 -19.64
CA ILE A 422 -24.80 -26.61 -20.19
C ILE A 422 -24.82 -28.04 -19.61
N GLU A 423 -25.90 -28.40 -18.93
CA GLU A 423 -26.11 -29.77 -18.41
C GLU A 423 -27.18 -30.52 -19.20
N SER A 424 -26.94 -31.82 -19.42
CA SER A 424 -27.90 -32.71 -20.08
C SER A 424 -28.00 -34.06 -19.36
N TYR A 425 -29.20 -34.41 -18.91
CA TYR A 425 -29.48 -35.73 -18.35
C TYR A 425 -29.72 -36.77 -19.46
N PRO A 426 -29.37 -38.07 -19.29
CA PRO A 426 -28.69 -38.69 -18.15
C PRO A 426 -27.26 -39.21 -18.47
N ILE A 427 -26.55 -38.65 -19.47
CA ILE A 427 -25.29 -39.22 -19.98
C ILE A 427 -24.15 -38.20 -19.99
N THR A 428 -23.27 -38.27 -19.00
CA THR A 428 -21.98 -37.55 -18.99
C THR A 428 -21.01 -38.14 -20.00
N GLY A 429 -20.16 -37.29 -20.61
CA GLY A 429 -19.12 -37.71 -21.54
C GLY A 429 -19.56 -37.90 -23.00
N ILE A 430 -20.76 -37.46 -23.40
CA ILE A 430 -21.11 -37.36 -24.82
C ILE A 430 -20.41 -36.13 -25.41
N LYS A 431 -19.64 -36.36 -26.48
CA LYS A 431 -18.96 -35.29 -27.21
C LYS A 431 -19.96 -34.50 -28.06
N ILE A 432 -20.27 -33.27 -27.63
CA ILE A 432 -21.12 -32.31 -28.33
C ILE A 432 -20.24 -31.51 -29.31
N SER A 433 -20.71 -31.35 -30.55
CA SER A 433 -20.08 -30.49 -31.56
C SER A 433 -20.83 -29.16 -31.64
N TYR A 434 -20.12 -28.04 -31.73
CA TYR A 434 -20.72 -26.72 -31.83
C TYR A 434 -20.10 -25.91 -32.97
N SER A 435 -20.93 -25.05 -33.57
CA SER A 435 -20.60 -24.28 -34.77
C SER A 435 -21.34 -22.94 -34.75
N GLY A 436 -20.79 -21.92 -35.38
CA GLY A 436 -21.28 -20.54 -35.30
C GLY A 436 -20.12 -19.60 -35.55
N ASP A 437 -20.02 -18.54 -34.77
CA ASP A 437 -18.88 -17.62 -34.78
C ASP A 437 -17.57 -18.30 -34.30
N TYR A 438 -17.71 -19.41 -33.56
CA TYR A 438 -16.65 -20.40 -33.27
C TYR A 438 -17.04 -21.80 -33.76
N SER A 439 -16.06 -22.68 -33.99
CA SER A 439 -16.27 -24.10 -34.30
C SER A 439 -15.43 -25.01 -33.40
N GLY A 440 -16.08 -25.87 -32.61
CA GLY A 440 -15.40 -26.70 -31.63
C GLY A 440 -16.15 -27.96 -31.23
N THR A 441 -15.58 -28.72 -30.30
CA THR A 441 -16.18 -29.96 -29.79
C THR A 441 -15.85 -30.18 -28.31
N GLY A 442 -16.84 -30.08 -27.41
CA GLY A 442 -16.71 -30.25 -25.96
C GLY A 442 -17.39 -31.52 -25.43
N MET A 443 -17.34 -31.76 -24.12
CA MET A 443 -18.03 -32.90 -23.48
C MET A 443 -19.18 -32.50 -22.53
N THR A 444 -19.19 -31.25 -22.05
CA THR A 444 -20.31 -30.56 -21.40
C THR A 444 -20.14 -29.06 -21.59
N ASN A 445 -18.99 -28.54 -21.18
CA ASN A 445 -18.65 -27.13 -21.14
C ASN A 445 -17.88 -26.72 -22.41
N PHE A 446 -17.99 -25.43 -22.78
CA PHE A 446 -17.13 -24.79 -23.76
C PHE A 446 -17.17 -23.26 -23.55
N ASP A 447 -16.00 -22.65 -23.58
CA ASP A 447 -15.83 -21.23 -23.25
C ASP A 447 -16.01 -20.35 -24.49
N ILE A 448 -16.53 -19.14 -24.30
CA ILE A 448 -16.70 -18.15 -25.37
C ILE A 448 -16.17 -16.81 -24.85
N GLY A 449 -15.03 -16.39 -25.39
CA GLY A 449 -14.37 -15.17 -24.94
C GLY A 449 -15.20 -13.90 -25.21
N PRO A 450 -14.97 -12.84 -24.41
CA PRO A 450 -15.70 -11.59 -24.52
C PRO A 450 -15.60 -10.93 -25.90
N GLU A 451 -14.47 -11.11 -26.59
CA GLU A 451 -14.18 -10.58 -27.92
C GLU A 451 -15.14 -11.09 -29.02
N ASN A 452 -15.93 -12.13 -28.71
CA ASN A 452 -16.94 -12.71 -29.59
C ASN A 452 -18.39 -12.36 -29.21
N SER A 453 -18.63 -11.52 -28.20
CA SER A 453 -19.99 -11.09 -27.82
C SER A 453 -20.48 -9.89 -28.67
N PRO A 454 -21.67 -9.92 -29.30
CA PRO A 454 -22.73 -10.94 -29.23
C PRO A 454 -22.49 -12.17 -30.12
N PHE A 455 -22.69 -13.38 -29.58
CA PHE A 455 -22.43 -14.65 -30.26
C PHE A 455 -23.70 -15.46 -30.59
N THR A 456 -23.61 -16.30 -31.62
CA THR A 456 -24.62 -17.32 -31.98
C THR A 456 -24.01 -18.73 -31.99
N VAL A 457 -24.58 -19.66 -31.23
CA VAL A 457 -24.10 -21.04 -31.11
C VAL A 457 -25.14 -22.03 -31.63
N LYS A 458 -24.74 -22.84 -32.61
CA LYS A 458 -25.47 -24.01 -33.11
C LYS A 458 -24.86 -25.29 -32.52
N LEU A 459 -25.53 -25.85 -31.51
CA LEU A 459 -25.18 -27.11 -30.86
C LEU A 459 -25.62 -28.30 -31.72
N THR A 460 -24.81 -29.37 -31.76
CA THR A 460 -25.10 -30.58 -32.53
C THR A 460 -24.65 -31.85 -31.80
N ALA A 461 -25.56 -32.83 -31.66
CA ALA A 461 -25.32 -34.08 -30.91
C ALA A 461 -25.61 -35.36 -31.74
N PRO A 462 -24.94 -36.50 -31.49
CA PRO A 462 -25.11 -37.72 -32.27
C PRO A 462 -26.47 -38.40 -32.07
N SER A 463 -27.12 -38.88 -33.14
CA SER A 463 -28.44 -39.52 -33.07
C SER A 463 -28.46 -40.95 -32.48
N ALA A 464 -27.44 -41.35 -31.72
CA ALA A 464 -27.32 -42.68 -31.14
C ALA A 464 -28.25 -42.89 -29.92
N TYR A 465 -28.72 -41.81 -29.31
CA TYR A 465 -29.59 -41.80 -28.14
C TYR A 465 -30.95 -41.20 -28.53
N GLN A 466 -32.04 -41.88 -28.18
CA GLN A 466 -33.38 -41.49 -28.63
C GLN A 466 -33.92 -40.28 -27.87
N ASP A 467 -33.58 -40.16 -26.59
CA ASP A 467 -33.98 -39.07 -25.72
C ASP A 467 -32.70 -38.31 -25.29
N TYR A 468 -32.64 -37.02 -25.63
CA TYR A 468 -31.56 -36.12 -25.25
C TYR A 468 -32.18 -34.76 -24.96
N THR A 469 -32.05 -34.28 -23.73
CA THR A 469 -32.59 -33.01 -23.28
C THR A 469 -31.50 -32.14 -22.68
N PHE A 470 -31.57 -30.84 -22.97
CA PHE A 470 -30.76 -29.81 -22.33
C PHE A 470 -31.68 -29.14 -21.30
N ASP A 471 -31.58 -29.60 -20.06
CA ASP A 471 -32.55 -29.26 -19.01
C ASP A 471 -32.07 -28.09 -18.14
N HIS A 472 -30.77 -27.74 -18.22
CA HIS A 472 -30.17 -26.64 -17.48
C HIS A 472 -29.04 -25.95 -18.28
N TRP A 473 -28.92 -24.63 -18.12
CA TRP A 473 -27.82 -23.81 -18.63
C TRP A 473 -27.58 -22.60 -17.73
N GLU A 474 -26.32 -22.17 -17.60
CA GLU A 474 -25.92 -21.05 -16.75
C GLU A 474 -24.98 -20.12 -17.52
N LEU A 475 -25.05 -18.83 -17.20
CA LEU A 475 -24.13 -17.81 -17.69
C LEU A 475 -23.51 -17.12 -16.47
N ASP A 476 -22.19 -17.22 -16.29
CA ASP A 476 -21.44 -16.65 -15.16
C ASP A 476 -21.98 -17.06 -13.78
N GLY A 477 -22.45 -18.31 -13.66
CA GLY A 477 -23.12 -18.81 -12.44
C GLY A 477 -24.51 -18.21 -12.18
N VAL A 478 -25.00 -17.29 -13.04
CA VAL A 478 -26.35 -16.75 -12.97
C VAL A 478 -27.33 -17.72 -13.65
N ASN A 479 -28.18 -18.32 -12.82
CA ASN A 479 -29.14 -19.34 -13.22
C ASN A 479 -30.33 -18.73 -14.00
N GLN A 480 -30.26 -18.74 -15.34
CA GLN A 480 -31.28 -18.21 -16.25
C GLN A 480 -32.49 -19.17 -16.37
N GLY A 481 -33.19 -19.36 -15.24
CA GLY A 481 -34.19 -20.41 -15.05
C GLY A 481 -35.31 -20.44 -16.10
N GLY A 482 -35.24 -21.42 -17.01
CA GLY A 482 -36.27 -21.71 -18.00
C GLY A 482 -36.03 -23.04 -18.70
N SER A 483 -36.74 -24.08 -18.27
CA SER A 483 -36.62 -25.44 -18.81
C SER A 483 -37.13 -25.51 -20.26
N LEU A 484 -36.23 -25.42 -21.23
CA LEU A 484 -36.58 -25.40 -22.65
C LEU A 484 -36.71 -26.82 -23.24
N SER A 485 -37.72 -27.56 -22.79
CA SER A 485 -37.98 -28.95 -23.22
C SER A 485 -38.33 -29.05 -24.71
N LEU A 486 -37.32 -29.24 -25.57
CA LEU A 486 -37.43 -29.10 -27.02
C LEU A 486 -37.29 -30.44 -27.76
N THR A 487 -38.43 -31.10 -28.04
CA THR A 487 -38.48 -32.39 -28.75
C THR A 487 -38.16 -32.25 -30.23
N VAL A 488 -36.88 -32.43 -30.61
CA VAL A 488 -36.44 -32.43 -32.01
C VAL A 488 -36.91 -33.70 -32.74
N ASN A 489 -37.80 -33.53 -33.72
CA ASN A 489 -38.34 -34.63 -34.52
C ASN A 489 -37.41 -34.96 -35.72
N ILE A 490 -37.40 -36.21 -36.15
CA ILE A 490 -36.41 -36.75 -37.10
C ILE A 490 -36.94 -36.66 -38.54
N ASP A 491 -36.07 -36.27 -39.49
CA ASP A 491 -36.21 -36.62 -40.91
C ASP A 491 -34.92 -37.27 -41.42
N ASP A 492 -35.07 -38.27 -42.29
CA ASP A 492 -34.06 -39.32 -42.51
C ASP A 492 -33.06 -38.96 -43.63
N LYS A 493 -31.85 -38.54 -43.22
CA LYS A 493 -30.57 -38.84 -43.92
C LYS A 493 -29.28 -38.55 -43.14
N ASN A 494 -29.22 -37.49 -42.33
CA ASN A 494 -28.03 -37.15 -41.54
C ASN A 494 -28.28 -37.43 -40.05
N LYS A 495 -27.31 -38.07 -39.38
CA LYS A 495 -27.48 -38.70 -38.04
C LYS A 495 -27.17 -37.76 -36.87
N GLU A 496 -27.65 -36.52 -36.95
CA GLU A 496 -27.30 -35.44 -36.05
C GLU A 496 -28.55 -34.62 -35.66
N ARG A 497 -28.65 -34.22 -34.38
CA ARG A 497 -29.71 -33.33 -33.87
C ARG A 497 -29.11 -31.97 -33.57
N THR A 498 -29.84 -30.89 -33.84
CA THR A 498 -29.33 -29.51 -33.75
C THR A 498 -30.28 -28.58 -32.98
N ILE A 499 -29.71 -27.65 -32.20
CA ILE A 499 -30.41 -26.52 -31.54
C ILE A 499 -29.58 -25.24 -31.77
N LEU A 500 -30.22 -24.06 -31.72
CA LEU A 500 -29.60 -22.74 -31.89
C LEU A 500 -29.84 -21.86 -30.65
N ALA A 501 -28.80 -21.20 -30.16
CA ALA A 501 -28.84 -20.20 -29.08
C ALA A 501 -28.16 -18.89 -29.52
N VAL A 502 -28.60 -17.76 -28.97
CA VAL A 502 -28.13 -16.40 -29.33
C VAL A 502 -28.02 -15.57 -28.04
N TYR A 503 -26.91 -14.86 -27.84
CA TYR A 503 -26.67 -13.98 -26.69
C TYR A 503 -26.31 -12.55 -27.13
N SER A 504 -26.62 -11.54 -26.31
CA SER A 504 -26.18 -10.16 -26.57
C SER A 504 -26.06 -9.25 -25.34
N LYS A 505 -24.81 -9.01 -24.94
CA LYS A 505 -24.30 -7.82 -24.22
C LYS A 505 -22.82 -7.60 -24.60
N ALA A 506 -22.12 -6.59 -24.07
CA ALA A 506 -20.95 -5.98 -24.76
C ALA A 506 -19.60 -5.97 -24.00
N PHE A 507 -18.54 -6.54 -24.63
CA PHE A 507 -17.08 -6.57 -24.27
C PHE A 507 -16.75 -7.20 -22.90
N GLY A 508 -15.54 -7.63 -22.48
CA GLY A 508 -14.07 -7.51 -22.79
C GLY A 508 -13.29 -8.18 -21.60
N GLU A 509 -12.03 -8.01 -21.20
CA GLU A 509 -10.80 -7.31 -21.70
C GLU A 509 -9.53 -8.07 -21.17
N SER A 510 -8.39 -7.45 -20.74
CA SER A 510 -7.10 -8.19 -20.49
C SER A 510 -6.10 -7.62 -19.45
N GLY A 511 -5.24 -8.47 -18.83
CA GLY A 511 -4.10 -8.15 -17.92
C GLY A 511 -3.10 -9.35 -17.76
N ASP A 512 -2.05 -9.25 -16.92
CA ASP A 512 -1.01 -10.28 -16.70
C ASP A 512 -0.42 -10.28 -15.25
N ILE A 513 0.30 -11.33 -14.83
CA ILE A 513 1.02 -11.44 -13.54
C ILE A 513 2.46 -11.94 -13.77
N SER A 514 3.41 -11.56 -12.91
CA SER A 514 4.77 -12.11 -12.94
C SER A 514 5.48 -12.14 -11.58
N ILE A 515 6.53 -12.96 -11.47
CA ILE A 515 7.48 -12.95 -10.35
C ILE A 515 8.73 -12.18 -10.78
N LEU A 516 9.05 -11.08 -10.09
CA LEU A 516 10.16 -10.18 -10.42
C LEU A 516 11.48 -10.57 -9.76
N ASP A 517 11.46 -10.99 -8.49
CA ASP A 517 12.67 -11.33 -7.72
C ASP A 517 12.39 -12.38 -6.64
N LEU A 518 13.45 -13.13 -6.27
CA LEU A 518 13.42 -14.21 -5.29
C LEU A 518 14.75 -14.26 -4.50
N LYS A 519 14.71 -13.88 -3.23
CA LYS A 519 15.88 -13.81 -2.34
C LYS A 519 15.68 -14.63 -1.07
N SER A 520 16.60 -15.53 -0.74
CA SER A 520 16.57 -16.27 0.54
C SER A 520 17.12 -15.42 1.68
N VAL A 521 16.33 -15.24 2.74
CA VAL A 521 16.69 -14.46 3.93
C VAL A 521 16.88 -15.39 5.12
N GLN A 522 18.00 -15.24 5.82
CA GLN A 522 18.34 -16.02 7.01
C GLN A 522 18.98 -15.07 8.04
N VAL A 523 18.68 -15.24 9.33
CA VAL A 523 19.25 -14.39 10.41
C VAL A 523 20.69 -14.84 10.72
N VAL A 524 21.59 -14.59 9.77
CA VAL A 524 23.04 -14.83 9.83
C VAL A 524 23.74 -13.75 8.98
N TYR A 525 24.76 -13.08 9.52
CA TYR A 525 25.55 -12.07 8.78
C TYR A 525 26.54 -12.73 7.79
N SER A 526 26.01 -13.37 6.75
CA SER A 526 26.76 -14.12 5.73
C SER A 526 25.95 -14.29 4.46
N ASN A 527 26.55 -14.04 3.28
CA ASN A 527 25.94 -14.25 1.96
C ASN A 527 25.82 -15.75 1.57
N ILE A 528 25.72 -16.65 2.57
CA ILE A 528 25.70 -18.10 2.46
C ILE A 528 24.81 -18.64 3.59
N LEU A 529 23.84 -19.48 3.24
CA LEU A 529 22.92 -20.10 4.20
C LEU A 529 23.64 -21.12 5.09
N VAL A 530 23.19 -21.24 6.34
CA VAL A 530 23.68 -22.22 7.31
C VAL A 530 22.67 -23.34 7.50
N ALA A 531 23.15 -24.59 7.56
CA ALA A 531 22.32 -25.76 7.78
C ALA A 531 21.67 -25.75 9.18
N ASN A 532 20.42 -26.21 9.25
CA ASN A 532 19.55 -26.27 10.43
C ASN A 532 19.24 -24.90 11.05
N LYS A 533 19.21 -23.83 10.23
CA LYS A 533 18.75 -22.49 10.62
C LYS A 533 17.44 -22.10 9.91
N PRO A 534 16.50 -21.43 10.60
CA PRO A 534 15.26 -20.92 10.00
C PRO A 534 15.54 -19.97 8.83
N THR A 535 14.91 -20.21 7.69
CA THR A 535 15.09 -19.44 6.45
C THR A 535 13.73 -19.02 5.89
N LEU A 536 13.63 -17.79 5.40
CA LEU A 536 12.49 -17.25 4.64
C LEU A 536 12.92 -16.93 3.20
N LEU A 537 11.95 -16.62 2.35
CA LEU A 537 12.12 -16.10 1.01
C LEU A 537 11.45 -14.72 0.95
N LYS A 538 12.19 -13.66 0.59
CA LYS A 538 11.56 -12.45 0.03
C LYS A 538 11.23 -12.76 -1.42
N VAL A 539 9.98 -12.57 -1.82
CA VAL A 539 9.51 -12.77 -3.19
C VAL A 539 8.75 -11.54 -3.63
N ASP A 540 9.14 -10.99 -4.78
CA ASP A 540 8.58 -9.76 -5.32
C ASP A 540 7.78 -10.08 -6.59
N PHE A 541 6.55 -9.59 -6.68
CA PHE A 541 5.60 -9.88 -7.76
C PHE A 541 5.16 -8.61 -8.46
N SER A 542 4.79 -8.70 -9.73
CA SER A 542 3.96 -7.71 -10.42
C SER A 542 2.57 -8.26 -10.68
N ASN A 543 1.54 -7.49 -10.39
CA ASN A 543 0.18 -7.70 -10.88
C ASN A 543 -0.17 -6.54 -11.84
N SER A 544 -0.43 -6.86 -13.11
CA SER A 544 -0.86 -5.88 -14.12
C SER A 544 -2.38 -5.87 -14.33
N PHE A 545 -3.14 -6.65 -13.56
CA PHE A 545 -4.58 -6.45 -13.46
C PHE A 545 -4.88 -5.26 -12.55
N THR A 546 -5.86 -4.45 -12.94
CA THR A 546 -6.32 -3.27 -12.19
C THR A 546 -7.14 -3.60 -10.94
N HIS A 547 -7.08 -4.84 -10.45
CA HIS A 547 -7.76 -5.31 -9.24
C HIS A 547 -6.85 -6.28 -8.47
N ILE A 548 -7.15 -6.48 -7.18
CA ILE A 548 -6.43 -7.42 -6.34
C ILE A 548 -6.64 -8.85 -6.88
N VAL A 549 -5.56 -9.54 -7.20
CA VAL A 549 -5.62 -10.96 -7.59
C VAL A 549 -5.14 -11.84 -6.45
N THR A 550 -6.10 -12.51 -5.80
CA THR A 550 -5.82 -13.62 -4.89
C THR A 550 -5.32 -14.82 -5.69
N THR A 551 -4.07 -15.23 -5.47
CA THR A 551 -3.45 -16.37 -6.16
C THR A 551 -2.77 -17.31 -5.18
N GLN A 552 -2.49 -18.53 -5.63
CA GLN A 552 -1.82 -19.56 -4.84
C GLN A 552 -0.37 -19.69 -5.31
N LEU A 553 0.56 -19.71 -4.37
CA LEU A 553 1.98 -19.93 -4.60
C LEU A 553 2.37 -21.34 -4.19
N LYS A 554 3.35 -21.90 -4.90
CA LYS A 554 3.92 -23.22 -4.65
C LYS A 554 5.43 -23.13 -4.55
N ILE A 555 5.93 -23.34 -3.33
CA ILE A 555 7.36 -23.24 -3.00
C ILE A 555 7.90 -24.65 -2.86
N SER A 556 8.90 -24.99 -3.67
CA SER A 556 9.52 -26.33 -3.71
C SER A 556 11.01 -26.26 -3.42
N TYR A 557 11.48 -27.11 -2.50
CA TYR A 557 12.89 -27.21 -2.11
C TYR A 557 13.18 -28.60 -1.52
N ALA A 558 14.35 -29.19 -1.81
CA ALA A 558 14.86 -30.39 -1.13
C ALA A 558 13.82 -31.55 -0.99
N GLU A 559 13.16 -31.92 -2.09
CA GLU A 559 12.07 -32.93 -2.17
C GLU A 559 10.80 -32.61 -1.35
N GLN A 560 10.69 -31.40 -0.79
CA GLN A 560 9.50 -30.89 -0.11
C GLN A 560 8.83 -29.80 -0.95
N SER A 561 7.52 -29.66 -0.82
CA SER A 561 6.76 -28.55 -1.36
C SER A 561 5.71 -28.07 -0.36
N LEU A 562 5.46 -26.77 -0.32
CA LEU A 562 4.42 -26.14 0.47
C LEU A 562 3.69 -25.10 -0.38
N THR A 563 2.43 -24.80 -0.04
CA THR A 563 1.57 -23.89 -0.79
C THR A 563 0.95 -22.85 0.12
N GLU A 564 0.77 -21.64 -0.41
CA GLU A 564 0.35 -20.47 0.35
C GLU A 564 -0.54 -19.56 -0.52
N MET A 565 -1.56 -18.94 0.06
CA MET A 565 -2.37 -17.93 -0.65
C MET A 565 -1.73 -16.55 -0.46
N VAL A 566 -1.68 -15.75 -1.52
CA VAL A 566 -1.28 -14.34 -1.47
C VAL A 566 -2.30 -13.48 -2.21
N GLU A 567 -2.46 -12.24 -1.77
CA GLU A 567 -3.34 -11.25 -2.39
C GLU A 567 -2.46 -10.19 -3.04
N LEU A 568 -2.34 -10.26 -4.37
CA LEU A 568 -1.47 -9.35 -5.13
C LEU A 568 -2.22 -8.06 -5.41
N LEU A 569 -1.82 -6.97 -4.76
CA LEU A 569 -2.27 -5.62 -5.12
C LEU A 569 -1.79 -5.28 -6.55
N SER A 570 -2.55 -4.44 -7.26
CA SER A 570 -2.11 -3.89 -8.56
C SER A 570 -0.77 -3.18 -8.40
N GLY A 571 0.14 -3.34 -9.37
CA GLY A 571 1.53 -2.89 -9.27
C GLY A 571 2.44 -3.96 -8.67
N VAL A 572 3.39 -3.55 -7.82
CA VAL A 572 4.45 -4.43 -7.28
C VAL A 572 4.25 -4.73 -5.79
N THR A 573 4.22 -6.00 -5.41
CA THR A 573 4.02 -6.45 -4.02
C THR A 573 5.14 -7.39 -3.56
N SER A 574 5.65 -7.19 -2.32
CA SER A 574 6.70 -8.01 -1.70
C SER A 574 6.16 -8.88 -0.56
N PHE A 575 6.48 -10.18 -0.56
CA PHE A 575 6.10 -11.11 0.50
C PHE A 575 7.30 -11.78 1.16
N PHE A 576 7.18 -12.08 2.46
CA PHE A 576 8.08 -12.99 3.17
C PHE A 576 7.41 -14.35 3.36
N LEU A 577 7.91 -15.36 2.65
CA LEU A 577 7.30 -16.68 2.56
C LEU A 577 8.23 -17.78 3.11
N PRO A 578 7.68 -18.85 3.72
CA PRO A 578 6.28 -19.04 4.07
C PRO A 578 5.89 -18.18 5.29
N SER A 579 4.74 -17.51 5.27
CA SER A 579 4.31 -16.59 6.35
C SER A 579 4.22 -17.27 7.72
N ASN A 580 3.85 -18.55 7.74
CA ASN A 580 3.54 -19.30 8.96
C ASN A 580 4.55 -20.42 9.31
N THR A 581 5.57 -20.67 8.48
CA THR A 581 6.57 -21.74 8.74
C THR A 581 7.94 -21.41 8.17
N TRP A 582 9.01 -21.93 8.78
CA TRP A 582 10.38 -21.66 8.36
C TRP A 582 10.95 -22.79 7.49
N ILE A 583 11.67 -22.44 6.42
CA ILE A 583 12.43 -23.40 5.61
C ILE A 583 13.69 -23.84 6.38
N LEU A 584 13.91 -25.16 6.46
CA LEU A 584 14.98 -25.77 7.26
C LEU A 584 15.83 -26.75 6.43
N PHE A 585 16.89 -26.25 5.80
CA PHE A 585 17.89 -27.05 5.09
C PHE A 585 18.76 -27.84 6.08
N LYS A 586 18.69 -29.18 6.07
CA LYS A 586 19.28 -30.01 7.14
C LYS A 586 20.77 -30.34 6.99
N ASN A 587 21.33 -30.25 5.78
CA ASN A 587 22.69 -30.69 5.44
C ASN A 587 23.47 -29.59 4.69
N GLU A 588 24.80 -29.72 4.55
CA GLU A 588 25.57 -28.97 3.54
C GLU A 588 25.18 -29.42 2.12
N GLY A 589 25.03 -28.46 1.20
CA GLY A 589 24.73 -28.73 -0.20
C GLY A 589 24.37 -27.47 -0.98
N LYS A 590 24.29 -27.61 -2.30
CA LYS A 590 23.52 -26.67 -3.12
C LYS A 590 22.08 -27.13 -3.15
N TYR A 591 21.16 -26.19 -2.95
CA TYR A 591 19.73 -26.41 -3.05
C TYR A 591 19.16 -25.47 -4.09
N GLU A 592 18.31 -26.00 -4.97
CA GLU A 592 17.45 -25.19 -5.82
C GLU A 592 16.15 -24.95 -5.07
N ILE A 593 15.75 -23.69 -4.99
CA ILE A 593 14.45 -23.25 -4.48
C ILE A 593 13.66 -22.76 -5.68
N THR A 594 12.47 -23.32 -5.87
CA THR A 594 11.57 -23.00 -6.98
C THR A 594 10.30 -22.40 -6.38
N VAL A 595 9.98 -21.16 -6.74
CA VAL A 595 8.71 -20.50 -6.37
C VAL A 595 7.90 -20.31 -7.64
N ASN A 596 6.72 -20.92 -7.68
CA ASN A 596 5.82 -20.85 -8.80
C ASN A 596 4.45 -20.29 -8.41
N LEU A 597 3.80 -19.62 -9.35
CA LEU A 597 2.36 -19.39 -9.33
C LEU A 597 1.64 -20.71 -9.66
N ASP A 598 0.57 -21.06 -8.94
CA ASP A 598 -0.13 -22.35 -9.09
C ASP A 598 -1.20 -22.25 -10.21
N PRO A 599 -1.01 -22.92 -11.36
CA PRO A 599 -1.83 -22.70 -12.55
C PRO A 599 -3.26 -23.24 -12.45
N GLU A 600 -3.65 -23.91 -11.34
CA GLU A 600 -5.03 -24.35 -11.13
C GLU A 600 -5.95 -23.25 -10.53
N ASN A 601 -5.41 -22.09 -10.12
CA ASN A 601 -6.19 -20.99 -9.49
C ASN A 601 -5.89 -19.57 -10.03
N ALA A 602 -5.00 -19.38 -11.00
CA ALA A 602 -4.62 -18.05 -11.49
C ALA A 602 -5.67 -17.42 -12.45
N VAL A 603 -5.87 -16.11 -12.33
CA VAL A 603 -6.55 -15.29 -13.36
C VAL A 603 -5.62 -15.14 -14.57
N GLN A 604 -6.18 -15.05 -15.78
CA GLN A 604 -5.51 -15.20 -17.08
C GLN A 604 -4.11 -14.57 -17.22
N GLU A 605 -3.04 -15.30 -16.89
CA GLU A 605 -1.70 -14.97 -17.38
C GLU A 605 -1.65 -15.14 -18.91
N THR A 606 -1.00 -14.19 -19.58
CA THR A 606 -0.80 -14.16 -21.03
C THR A 606 0.56 -14.72 -21.45
N ASN A 607 1.45 -15.01 -20.48
CA ASN A 607 2.83 -15.43 -20.73
C ASN A 607 3.33 -16.52 -19.75
N GLU A 608 3.14 -17.80 -20.11
CA GLU A 608 3.58 -19.01 -19.36
C GLU A 608 5.06 -19.06 -18.92
N ASN A 609 5.90 -18.11 -19.37
CA ASN A 609 7.32 -18.04 -19.02
C ASN A 609 7.60 -17.25 -17.72
N ASN A 610 6.60 -16.54 -17.19
CA ASN A 610 6.72 -15.70 -15.98
C ASN A 610 6.48 -16.49 -14.66
N ASN A 611 5.97 -17.71 -14.78
CA ASN A 611 5.32 -18.47 -13.70
C ASN A 611 6.28 -19.17 -12.72
N GLU A 612 7.57 -19.27 -13.01
CA GLU A 612 8.56 -20.05 -12.24
C GLU A 612 9.88 -19.29 -12.08
N VAL A 613 10.22 -18.90 -10.85
CA VAL A 613 11.54 -18.31 -10.53
C VAL A 613 12.35 -19.25 -9.65
N LYS A 614 13.64 -19.38 -9.99
CA LYS A 614 14.59 -20.32 -9.37
C LYS A 614 15.73 -19.61 -8.68
N LEU A 615 15.90 -19.87 -7.39
CA LEU A 615 17.05 -19.43 -6.60
C LEU A 615 17.96 -20.62 -6.24
N SER A 616 19.18 -20.61 -6.78
CA SER A 616 20.23 -21.57 -6.43
C SER A 616 20.99 -21.12 -5.17
N VAL A 617 20.57 -21.60 -3.99
CA VAL A 617 21.25 -21.30 -2.72
C VAL A 617 22.37 -22.30 -2.43
N SER A 618 23.44 -21.83 -1.79
CA SER A 618 24.48 -22.69 -1.22
C SER A 618 24.34 -22.71 0.30
N VAL A 619 24.01 -23.86 0.86
CA VAL A 619 23.93 -24.10 2.31
C VAL A 619 25.20 -24.79 2.76
N LYS A 620 25.81 -24.32 3.85
CA LYS A 620 26.98 -24.97 4.46
C LYS A 620 26.66 -25.56 5.82
N GLU A 621 27.41 -26.58 6.21
CA GLU A 621 27.37 -27.11 7.57
C GLU A 621 27.75 -26.00 8.56
N SER A 622 27.04 -25.97 9.69
CA SER A 622 27.34 -25.05 10.79
C SER A 622 28.77 -25.32 11.26
N ARG A 623 29.68 -24.39 10.96
CA ARG A 623 31.08 -24.51 11.35
C ARG A 623 31.17 -24.54 12.88
N PRO A 624 32.02 -25.40 13.46
CA PRO A 624 32.14 -25.49 14.92
C PRO A 624 32.50 -24.12 15.51
N LEU A 625 31.88 -23.78 16.64
CA LEU A 625 31.86 -22.43 17.20
C LEU A 625 33.25 -21.79 17.26
N LYS A 626 33.31 -20.48 16.93
CA LYS A 626 34.31 -19.60 17.53
C LYS A 626 34.05 -19.53 19.04
N ILE A 627 34.76 -20.34 19.81
CA ILE A 627 34.79 -20.23 21.27
C ILE A 627 35.42 -18.88 21.63
N LEU A 628 34.60 -17.91 22.02
CA LEU A 628 35.08 -16.62 22.50
C LEU A 628 35.58 -16.78 23.94
N TYR A 629 36.89 -16.92 24.10
CA TYR A 629 37.50 -17.07 25.43
C TYR A 629 37.63 -15.70 26.10
N ILE A 630 36.72 -15.39 27.04
CA ILE A 630 36.82 -14.21 27.91
C ILE A 630 37.42 -14.65 29.25
N PRO A 631 38.74 -14.49 29.48
CA PRO A 631 39.33 -14.70 30.80
C PRO A 631 38.95 -13.54 31.72
N ILE A 632 37.95 -13.75 32.57
CA ILE A 632 37.65 -12.82 33.67
C ILE A 632 38.65 -13.10 34.80
N GLU A 633 39.72 -12.31 34.89
CA GLU A 633 40.54 -12.24 36.10
C GLU A 633 39.76 -11.47 37.18
N VAL A 634 39.04 -12.22 38.01
CA VAL A 634 38.51 -11.68 39.28
C VAL A 634 39.71 -11.44 40.19
N GLY A 635 40.07 -10.16 40.38
CA GLY A 635 41.09 -9.76 41.36
C GLY A 635 40.71 -10.24 42.76
N ASP A 636 41.70 -10.44 43.62
CA ASP A 636 41.60 -11.19 44.90
C ASP A 636 40.57 -10.67 45.94
N ASP A 637 39.82 -9.60 45.66
CA ASP A 637 38.97 -8.91 46.60
C ASP A 637 37.46 -8.90 46.23
N HIS A 638 36.67 -9.45 47.17
CA HIS A 638 35.33 -8.98 47.57
C HIS A 638 34.06 -9.37 46.78
N TYR A 639 34.09 -10.31 45.82
CA TYR A 639 32.84 -10.91 45.29
C TYR A 639 32.41 -12.17 46.06
N SER A 640 31.20 -12.16 46.63
CA SER A 640 30.59 -13.34 47.24
C SER A 640 30.08 -14.34 46.20
N LYS A 641 29.86 -15.60 46.60
CA LYS A 641 29.26 -16.64 45.74
C LYS A 641 27.93 -16.17 45.15
N GLU A 642 27.11 -15.56 45.98
CA GLU A 642 25.76 -15.08 45.67
C GLU A 642 25.77 -13.90 44.69
N GLN A 643 26.74 -12.97 44.84
CA GLN A 643 26.95 -11.89 43.87
C GLN A 643 27.41 -12.42 42.50
N PHE A 644 28.28 -13.43 42.50
CA PHE A 644 28.76 -14.05 41.25
C PHE A 644 27.67 -14.89 40.57
N GLU A 645 26.88 -15.65 41.33
CA GLU A 645 25.76 -16.43 40.81
C GLU A 645 24.61 -15.52 40.30
N ASN A 646 24.35 -14.37 40.95
CA ASN A 646 23.46 -13.35 40.41
C ASN A 646 24.01 -12.70 39.13
N PHE A 647 25.29 -12.32 39.08
CA PHE A 647 25.89 -11.77 37.85
C PHE A 647 25.79 -12.74 36.66
N ILE A 648 26.02 -14.04 36.89
CA ILE A 648 25.84 -15.08 35.87
C ILE A 648 24.37 -15.22 35.46
N LYS A 649 23.42 -15.10 36.41
CA LYS A 649 21.97 -15.13 36.13
C LYS A 649 21.52 -13.93 35.31
N GLU A 650 21.83 -12.70 35.76
CA GLU A 650 21.50 -11.45 35.09
C GLU A 650 22.13 -11.38 33.68
N SER A 651 23.37 -11.85 33.53
CA SER A 651 24.01 -12.00 32.21
C SER A 651 23.33 -13.04 31.33
N SER A 652 22.78 -14.11 31.90
CA SER A 652 22.03 -15.13 31.15
C SER A 652 20.66 -14.64 30.71
N GLU A 653 19.99 -13.83 31.54
CA GLU A 653 18.70 -13.21 31.23
C GLU A 653 18.89 -12.15 30.13
N PHE A 654 19.85 -11.24 30.28
CA PHE A 654 20.21 -10.26 29.24
C PHE A 654 20.59 -10.92 27.89
N ILE A 655 21.32 -12.04 27.90
CA ILE A 655 21.67 -12.77 26.67
C ILE A 655 20.45 -13.47 26.04
N GLN A 656 19.45 -13.86 26.83
CA GLN A 656 18.19 -14.43 26.32
C GLN A 656 17.25 -13.35 25.77
N ASP A 657 17.20 -12.18 26.39
CA ASP A 657 16.42 -11.03 25.92
C ASP A 657 16.99 -10.46 24.61
N VAL A 658 18.32 -10.38 24.47
CA VAL A 658 18.98 -9.87 23.25
C VAL A 658 19.07 -10.91 22.13
N TYR A 659 19.03 -12.22 22.45
CA TYR A 659 19.09 -13.29 21.45
C TYR A 659 18.01 -14.37 21.73
N PRO A 660 16.85 -14.34 21.05
CA PRO A 660 15.70 -15.19 21.35
C PRO A 660 15.87 -16.65 20.89
N VAL A 661 16.79 -17.37 21.54
CA VAL A 661 17.02 -18.82 21.38
C VAL A 661 17.48 -19.42 22.71
N SER A 662 17.35 -20.73 22.88
CA SER A 662 17.67 -21.44 24.14
C SER A 662 19.19 -21.55 24.43
N SER A 663 19.81 -20.43 24.79
CA SER A 663 21.19 -20.36 25.28
C SER A 663 21.33 -21.01 26.66
N VAL A 664 22.39 -21.81 26.86
CA VAL A 664 22.66 -22.51 28.11
C VAL A 664 24.04 -22.14 28.65
N ILE A 665 24.09 -21.26 29.66
CA ILE A 665 25.32 -21.04 30.43
C ILE A 665 25.51 -22.24 31.37
N THR A 666 26.62 -22.96 31.22
CA THR A 666 26.97 -24.12 32.08
C THR A 666 28.06 -23.73 33.08
N TYR A 667 27.71 -23.77 34.36
CA TYR A 667 28.61 -23.43 35.47
C TYR A 667 28.96 -24.68 36.28
N ASN A 668 30.25 -25.03 36.31
CA ASN A 668 30.76 -26.26 36.92
C ASN A 668 31.18 -26.10 38.40
N GLY A 669 30.50 -25.22 39.14
CA GLY A 669 30.69 -25.05 40.58
C GLY A 669 31.83 -24.10 40.98
N TRP A 670 31.95 -23.87 42.29
CA TRP A 670 32.75 -22.80 42.89
C TRP A 670 34.05 -23.34 43.49
N GLU A 671 35.12 -23.40 42.69
CA GLU A 671 36.50 -23.63 43.17
C GLU A 671 37.46 -22.52 42.72
N SER A 672 38.61 -22.40 43.40
CA SER A 672 39.43 -21.19 43.50
C SER A 672 40.20 -20.75 42.25
N LYS A 673 39.90 -21.28 41.06
CA LYS A 673 40.36 -20.76 39.76
C LYS A 673 39.23 -20.85 38.74
N GLN A 674 38.52 -19.74 38.58
CA GLN A 674 37.30 -19.68 37.78
C GLN A 674 37.58 -19.84 36.27
N LYS A 675 36.69 -20.56 35.58
CA LYS A 675 36.57 -20.59 34.12
C LYS A 675 35.11 -20.67 33.73
N VAL A 676 34.52 -19.53 33.39
CA VAL A 676 33.17 -19.48 32.79
C VAL A 676 33.29 -19.87 31.31
N THR A 677 32.38 -20.72 30.82
CA THR A 677 32.33 -21.11 29.41
C THR A 677 31.02 -20.60 28.81
N LEU A 678 31.11 -19.52 28.02
CA LEU A 678 29.98 -18.92 27.31
C LEU A 678 29.81 -19.59 25.93
N TRP A 679 28.61 -20.09 25.68
CA TRP A 679 28.21 -20.68 24.40
C TRP A 679 27.41 -19.66 23.60
N VAL A 680 28.11 -18.84 22.80
CA VAL A 680 27.48 -17.87 21.89
C VAL A 680 27.44 -18.48 20.47
N PRO A 681 26.24 -18.67 19.86
CA PRO A 681 26.13 -19.02 18.44
C PRO A 681 26.69 -17.87 17.60
N GLY A 682 27.81 -18.12 16.90
CA GLY A 682 28.55 -17.07 16.20
C GLY A 682 28.16 -16.87 14.73
N ILE A 683 28.56 -15.70 14.23
CA ILE A 683 28.68 -15.26 12.82
C ILE A 683 29.44 -16.29 11.97
#